data_AF-A0A1H0PFU0-F1
#
_entry.id   AF-A0A1H0PFU0-F1
#
_cell.length_a   1.000
_cell.length_b   1.000
_cell.length_c   1.000
_cell.angle_alpha   90.00
_cell.angle_beta   90.00
_cell.angle_gamma   90.00
#
_symmetry.space_group_name_H-M   'P 1'
#
loop_
_entity.id
_entity.type
_entity.pdbx_description
1 polymer ?
#
loop_
_entity_poly.entity_id
_entity_poly.type
_entity_poly.pdbx_seq_one_letter_code
_entity_poly.pdbx_strand_id
1 'polypeptide(L)'
;MFTSLTKARRPIVVTLAVGALVVASVLPAGAQPASRTGSTTVAAASTAKATPIAVGPDGKIPSATYSAGKYVVVLSKAPIASYTGGTAGIPATKPKTGDKVEVTSASARKYASVLTADQNKIAASVGAQQKQKYTVSLNGFSATLTSAQATKLAHTAGVLAVAKDTLRYADDDKVDYDYLKLAGKNGVWAGLGGTKNAGKGVVIGVIDTGIYPESKSFAGSALKNAPSASDPTLAYRSGSQIVMKKANGQTFTGKCETGEQFTANDCNTKLISARYFGDAFIASAGSNFEDFVSPRDGEGHGTHTASTAGGNPGVQATVDGIDFGKISGVAPAAAIAVYKALWTSKVASQSGGTTSDIVAAIDQAVADGVDVINYSVGGSSESLTVDPIALAFLSAASAGIFVSASAGNSGPGASTLDNSAPWVTTVAASTMKPYEGTVVLGNGKKYAGVSTTVTKTVGPAPFVTATSVKLAAADTVAAGRCTPGTLDPALTAGKIVECDRGVVDRVAKSAEVKRAGGIGMVLVNLTPLDTDADLHTVPTVHLDSDLGLPAKAYAATAGATATLVPGNTTKISTPYPQIAGFSSRGPSVSNNGDILKPDIAAPGVGILASISPQLDGGRTADFLSGTSMAAPHIAGLAALFVQKHPKWSPMEIKSALMTTATDTKNSDGSKNTDPFAQGAGEVNPSAMFNPALVYNAGDQDWLSYIEGLGYDTGTGAPAVAPSDYNQASIASGSLVSTLTVTRTVTAVKTGLYVAKASVPGFKVTVSPSILVFSKVGQTKSFRVTMTRTTAPLGEYSTGFLTWHGAHTTVRSPIALQPVALHSFADSVDINGTGGSVSWQVKSGITGAFPITGYGLTAGHQQASSVTSTTSKQFAVTVPAGTKLARFATRVANDNGAQDIDLVVYYVQNGSAVEVGTSGTSLADETVDLVAPEAGTYIALVNGFQDAAGTTSTPFSFRDYEVGANPNVGSFTVTPAAGSTTAGQTVTVTATASGLDADTSYLGWVQYVDGSGTVVQANPAK
;
A
#
# COMPACT_ATOMS: atom_id res chain seq x y z
N MET A 1 4.17 -8.09 -10.70
CA MET A 1 3.82 -9.39 -10.08
C MET A 1 2.88 -10.08 -11.06
N PHE A 2 3.38 -10.95 -11.93
CA PHE A 2 2.58 -11.60 -12.98
C PHE A 2 2.46 -13.08 -12.67
N THR A 3 1.25 -13.55 -12.44
CA THR A 3 0.86 -14.96 -12.30
C THR A 3 1.20 -15.71 -13.60
N SER A 4 1.96 -16.80 -13.50
CA SER A 4 2.42 -17.57 -14.67
C SER A 4 1.84 -18.98 -14.65
N LEU A 5 0.84 -19.21 -15.50
CA LEU A 5 0.32 -20.55 -15.79
C LEU A 5 0.86 -21.01 -17.15
N THR A 6 1.84 -21.92 -17.17
CA THR A 6 2.14 -22.68 -18.39
C THR A 6 2.44 -24.15 -18.13
N LYS A 7 1.94 -24.99 -19.06
CA LYS A 7 1.96 -26.46 -19.02
C LYS A 7 3.35 -27.05 -19.29
N ALA A 8 3.58 -28.20 -18.66
CA ALA A 8 4.79 -28.99 -18.61
C ALA A 8 5.46 -29.36 -19.95
N ARG A 9 6.81 -29.30 -19.97
CA ARG A 9 7.70 -30.36 -20.51
C ARG A 9 9.14 -30.25 -19.95
N ARG A 10 9.77 -31.42 -19.82
CA ARG A 10 10.97 -31.81 -19.03
C ARG A 10 12.24 -30.94 -19.17
N PRO A 11 13.01 -30.69 -18.08
CA PRO A 11 14.38 -30.19 -18.17
C PRO A 11 15.43 -31.28 -17.85
N ILE A 12 16.59 -31.14 -18.50
CA ILE A 12 17.85 -31.88 -18.24
C ILE A 12 18.64 -31.11 -17.17
N VAL A 13 19.23 -31.84 -16.23
CA VAL A 13 19.86 -31.37 -14.98
C VAL A 13 21.35 -31.09 -15.18
N VAL A 14 21.86 -29.99 -14.59
CA VAL A 14 23.26 -29.87 -14.15
C VAL A 14 23.28 -29.24 -12.75
N THR A 15 23.94 -29.93 -11.82
CA THR A 15 23.96 -29.69 -10.37
C THR A 15 25.26 -29.00 -9.95
N LEU A 16 25.22 -28.06 -9.00
CA LEU A 16 26.38 -27.66 -8.20
C LEU A 16 25.92 -27.24 -6.79
N ALA A 17 26.58 -27.83 -5.78
CA ALA A 17 26.25 -27.75 -4.36
C ALA A 17 27.18 -26.81 -3.61
N VAL A 18 26.67 -26.08 -2.61
CA VAL A 18 27.47 -25.31 -1.65
C VAL A 18 26.88 -25.46 -0.24
N GLY A 19 27.71 -25.81 0.73
CA GLY A 19 27.37 -25.93 2.16
C GLY A 19 27.74 -24.67 2.94
N ALA A 20 26.98 -24.38 4.00
CA ALA A 20 27.19 -23.23 4.89
C ALA A 20 27.42 -23.68 6.34
N LEU A 21 28.37 -23.03 7.02
CA LEU A 21 28.70 -23.19 8.43
C LEU A 21 28.28 -21.90 9.17
N VAL A 22 27.57 -22.03 10.29
CA VAL A 22 27.06 -20.92 11.12
C VAL A 22 27.82 -20.89 12.44
N VAL A 23 28.21 -19.70 12.90
CA VAL A 23 28.67 -19.47 14.28
C VAL A 23 27.82 -18.36 14.91
N ALA A 24 27.18 -18.68 16.03
CA ALA A 24 26.34 -17.80 16.83
C ALA A 24 27.12 -17.22 18.02
N SER A 25 26.80 -15.98 18.42
CA SER A 25 27.24 -15.40 19.69
C SER A 25 26.03 -14.87 20.47
N VAL A 26 25.99 -15.26 21.75
CA VAL A 26 24.94 -15.04 22.75
C VAL A 26 25.50 -14.13 23.83
N LEU A 27 24.78 -13.09 24.27
CA LEU A 27 24.92 -12.49 25.61
C LEU A 27 23.58 -11.88 26.10
N PRO A 28 23.37 -11.74 27.43
CA PRO A 28 22.07 -11.95 28.07
C PRO A 28 21.47 -10.71 28.77
N ALA A 29 20.22 -10.90 29.19
CA ALA A 29 19.35 -9.98 29.89
C ALA A 29 19.82 -9.54 31.29
N GLY A 30 19.39 -8.34 31.67
CA GLY A 30 19.37 -7.84 33.06
C GLY A 30 18.09 -7.03 33.30
N ALA A 31 17.36 -7.38 34.36
CA ALA A 31 16.06 -6.81 34.73
C ALA A 31 16.12 -6.02 36.04
N GLN A 32 15.04 -5.24 36.28
CA GLN A 32 14.48 -4.71 37.56
C GLN A 32 14.46 -3.16 37.72
N PRO A 33 13.63 -2.57 38.63
CA PRO A 33 12.24 -2.19 38.34
C PRO A 33 11.93 -0.73 38.75
N ALA A 34 10.77 -0.17 38.39
CA ALA A 34 10.31 1.09 38.98
C ALA A 34 8.80 1.13 39.21
N SER A 35 8.46 1.51 40.44
CA SER A 35 7.15 1.69 41.04
C SER A 35 6.33 2.81 40.40
N ARG A 36 4.99 2.66 40.40
CA ARG A 36 4.05 3.74 40.09
C ARG A 36 2.96 3.81 41.16
N THR A 37 2.90 4.96 41.82
CA THR A 37 1.74 5.46 42.57
C THR A 37 1.37 6.83 41.99
N GLY A 38 0.07 7.12 41.84
CA GLY A 38 -0.40 8.48 41.52
C GLY A 38 -1.63 8.60 40.62
N SER A 39 -2.81 8.44 41.24
CA SER A 39 -4.10 9.11 41.00
C SER A 39 -4.31 9.96 39.74
N THR A 40 -5.40 9.71 38.99
CA THR A 40 -6.16 10.76 38.30
C THR A 40 -7.67 10.51 38.35
N THR A 41 -8.37 11.63 38.51
CA THR A 41 -9.78 11.89 38.72
C THR A 41 -10.64 11.70 37.46
N VAL A 42 -11.85 11.14 37.61
CA VAL A 42 -12.84 11.01 36.52
C VAL A 42 -13.94 12.05 36.73
N ALA A 43 -14.16 12.90 35.72
CA ALA A 43 -15.26 13.85 35.65
C ALA A 43 -16.30 13.45 34.59
N ALA A 44 -17.56 13.69 34.97
CA ALA A 44 -18.87 13.40 34.39
C ALA A 44 -19.07 13.37 32.85
N ALA A 45 -19.89 12.41 32.40
CA ALA A 45 -20.54 12.42 31.08
C ALA A 45 -22.03 12.83 31.21
N SER A 46 -22.45 13.78 30.38
CA SER A 46 -23.79 14.38 30.30
C SER A 46 -24.83 13.50 29.59
N THR A 47 -26.07 13.56 30.06
CA THR A 47 -27.26 12.90 29.49
C THR A 47 -27.89 13.73 28.35
N ALA A 48 -28.14 13.11 27.19
CA ALA A 48 -28.90 13.72 26.10
C ALA A 48 -30.39 13.31 26.18
N LYS A 49 -31.28 14.30 26.20
CA LYS A 49 -32.75 14.16 26.12
C LYS A 49 -33.19 13.76 24.71
N ALA A 50 -34.17 12.86 24.61
CA ALA A 50 -34.89 12.55 23.38
C ALA A 50 -36.00 13.59 23.10
N THR A 51 -36.19 13.94 21.83
CA THR A 51 -37.22 14.86 21.31
C THR A 51 -38.52 14.10 20.98
N PRO A 52 -39.72 14.73 21.01
CA PRO A 52 -41.01 14.05 20.88
C PRO A 52 -41.40 13.76 19.41
N ILE A 53 -42.28 12.77 19.25
CA ILE A 53 -42.90 12.36 17.96
C ILE A 53 -44.19 13.15 17.73
N ALA A 54 -44.40 13.62 16.50
CA ALA A 54 -45.60 14.36 16.08
C ALA A 54 -46.84 13.46 15.92
N VAL A 55 -48.02 13.98 16.30
CA VAL A 55 -49.34 13.33 16.20
C VAL A 55 -50.09 13.90 14.99
N GLY A 56 -50.76 13.04 14.22
CA GLY A 56 -51.57 13.44 13.04
C GLY A 56 -52.91 14.11 13.39
N PRO A 57 -53.64 14.63 12.38
CA PRO A 57 -54.82 15.50 12.56
C PRO A 57 -56.03 14.83 13.24
N ASP A 58 -56.02 13.52 13.42
CA ASP A 58 -57.08 12.70 14.02
C ASP A 58 -56.72 12.14 15.41
N GLY A 59 -55.55 12.51 15.95
CA GLY A 59 -55.14 12.12 17.31
C GLY A 59 -54.75 10.64 17.47
N LYS A 60 -54.52 9.88 16.39
CA LYS A 60 -54.15 8.46 16.47
C LYS A 60 -52.74 8.18 15.93
N ILE A 61 -51.99 7.39 16.69
CA ILE A 61 -50.70 6.81 16.28
C ILE A 61 -51.02 5.52 15.47
N PRO A 62 -50.44 5.30 14.27
CA PRO A 62 -50.72 4.10 13.49
C PRO A 62 -50.33 2.81 14.25
N SER A 63 -51.24 1.83 14.33
CA SER A 63 -50.95 0.53 14.94
C SER A 63 -50.02 -0.28 14.05
N ALA A 64 -48.84 -0.64 14.53
CA ALA A 64 -47.97 -1.60 13.84
C ALA A 64 -48.63 -2.99 13.83
N THR A 65 -48.81 -3.58 12.64
CA THR A 65 -49.32 -4.94 12.47
C THR A 65 -48.22 -5.96 12.79
N TYR A 66 -48.42 -6.81 13.81
CA TYR A 66 -47.47 -7.87 14.18
C TYR A 66 -47.63 -9.13 13.29
N SER A 67 -46.53 -9.73 12.84
CA SER A 67 -46.50 -11.02 12.12
C SER A 67 -46.24 -12.19 13.07
N ALA A 68 -46.49 -13.44 12.67
CA ALA A 68 -45.98 -14.60 13.43
C ALA A 68 -44.43 -14.62 13.40
N GLY A 69 -43.77 -15.07 14.47
CA GLY A 69 -42.30 -15.11 14.53
C GLY A 69 -41.72 -15.23 15.94
N LYS A 70 -40.39 -15.11 16.05
CA LYS A 70 -39.70 -15.03 17.34
C LYS A 70 -39.72 -13.58 17.84
N TYR A 71 -40.03 -13.40 19.11
CA TYR A 71 -40.16 -12.09 19.75
C TYR A 71 -39.51 -12.08 21.13
N VAL A 72 -39.03 -10.91 21.54
CA VAL A 72 -38.68 -10.54 22.90
C VAL A 72 -39.78 -9.64 23.45
N VAL A 73 -40.44 -10.07 24.51
CA VAL A 73 -41.48 -9.34 25.22
C VAL A 73 -40.85 -8.66 26.43
N VAL A 74 -40.85 -7.33 26.45
CA VAL A 74 -40.30 -6.50 27.52
C VAL A 74 -41.42 -6.07 28.45
N LEU A 75 -41.23 -6.22 29.76
CA LEU A 75 -42.21 -5.85 30.78
C LEU A 75 -41.80 -4.57 31.50
N SER A 76 -42.79 -3.86 32.05
CA SER A 76 -42.63 -2.49 32.56
C SER A 76 -41.93 -2.40 33.92
N LYS A 77 -41.92 -3.46 34.75
CA LYS A 77 -41.21 -3.43 36.04
C LYS A 77 -39.69 -3.36 35.82
N ALA A 78 -39.02 -2.55 36.64
CA ALA A 78 -37.57 -2.39 36.59
C ALA A 78 -36.85 -3.74 36.79
N PRO A 79 -35.83 -4.09 35.98
CA PRO A 79 -34.98 -5.25 36.20
C PRO A 79 -34.04 -5.05 37.40
N ILE A 80 -33.44 -6.14 37.91
CA ILE A 80 -32.61 -6.16 39.13
C ILE A 80 -31.53 -5.05 39.11
N ALA A 81 -30.87 -4.82 37.97
CA ALA A 81 -29.81 -3.82 37.85
C ALA A 81 -30.28 -2.36 38.06
N SER A 82 -31.58 -2.10 37.97
CA SER A 82 -32.17 -0.76 38.06
C SER A 82 -33.30 -0.63 39.08
N TYR A 83 -33.61 -1.71 39.81
CA TYR A 83 -34.69 -1.74 40.80
C TYR A 83 -34.31 -0.96 42.06
N THR A 84 -35.01 0.14 42.29
CA THR A 84 -34.79 1.09 43.39
C THR A 84 -35.56 0.75 44.67
N GLY A 85 -36.15 -0.45 44.77
CA GLY A 85 -37.04 -0.82 45.87
C GLY A 85 -38.52 -0.55 45.56
N GLY A 86 -39.41 -0.78 46.52
CA GLY A 86 -40.86 -0.52 46.39
C GLY A 86 -41.76 -1.76 46.37
N THR A 87 -41.19 -2.97 46.30
CA THR A 87 -41.91 -4.23 46.55
C THR A 87 -41.80 -4.58 48.03
N ALA A 88 -42.93 -4.82 48.68
CA ALA A 88 -42.98 -5.11 50.12
C ALA A 88 -42.04 -6.26 50.50
N GLY A 89 -41.17 -6.02 51.49
CA GLY A 89 -40.21 -7.02 51.99
C GLY A 89 -39.00 -7.29 51.09
N ILE A 90 -38.81 -6.53 50.00
CA ILE A 90 -37.67 -6.68 49.08
C ILE A 90 -36.93 -5.34 48.92
N PRO A 91 -35.75 -5.18 49.55
CA PRO A 91 -34.89 -4.00 49.40
C PRO A 91 -34.46 -3.74 47.95
N ALA A 92 -34.05 -2.49 47.67
CA ALA A 92 -33.48 -2.08 46.39
C ALA A 92 -32.28 -2.94 46.00
N THR A 93 -32.14 -3.23 44.70
CA THR A 93 -31.02 -4.01 44.15
C THR A 93 -30.16 -3.22 43.17
N LYS A 94 -30.58 -2.00 42.80
CA LYS A 94 -29.78 -1.07 42.02
C LYS A 94 -28.47 -0.77 42.78
N PRO A 95 -27.29 -1.01 42.18
CA PRO A 95 -26.03 -0.70 42.82
C PRO A 95 -25.88 0.81 43.01
N LYS A 96 -25.11 1.21 44.03
CA LYS A 96 -24.71 2.62 44.19
C LYS A 96 -23.77 2.99 43.05
N THR A 97 -23.63 4.30 42.79
CA THR A 97 -22.70 4.80 41.77
C THR A 97 -21.28 4.30 42.06
N GLY A 98 -20.70 3.54 41.13
CA GLY A 98 -19.37 2.94 41.25
C GLY A 98 -19.37 1.44 41.59
N ASP A 99 -20.48 0.90 42.09
CA ASP A 99 -20.61 -0.52 42.45
C ASP A 99 -21.18 -1.36 41.30
N LYS A 100 -20.94 -2.67 41.34
CA LYS A 100 -21.56 -3.66 40.43
C LYS A 100 -22.85 -4.20 41.04
N VAL A 101 -23.78 -4.64 40.18
CA VAL A 101 -25.04 -5.27 40.63
C VAL A 101 -24.77 -6.65 41.23
N GLU A 102 -25.15 -6.86 42.49
CA GLU A 102 -24.99 -8.13 43.21
C GLU A 102 -26.19 -9.08 42.98
N VAL A 103 -26.13 -9.82 41.87
CA VAL A 103 -27.22 -10.73 41.43
C VAL A 103 -27.44 -11.94 42.33
N THR A 104 -26.47 -12.25 43.20
CA THR A 104 -26.53 -13.35 44.17
C THR A 104 -26.99 -12.88 45.57
N SER A 105 -27.38 -11.62 45.74
CA SER A 105 -27.92 -11.15 47.02
C SER A 105 -29.29 -11.77 47.33
N ALA A 106 -29.65 -11.85 48.61
CA ALA A 106 -30.97 -12.34 49.03
C ALA A 106 -32.11 -11.48 48.43
N SER A 107 -31.92 -10.17 48.35
CA SER A 107 -32.85 -9.23 47.72
C SER A 107 -32.97 -9.46 46.20
N ALA A 108 -31.85 -9.66 45.49
CA ALA A 108 -31.86 -9.96 44.06
C ALA A 108 -32.57 -11.29 43.75
N ARG A 109 -32.35 -12.35 44.53
CA ARG A 109 -33.05 -13.64 44.37
C ARG A 109 -34.56 -13.53 44.62
N LYS A 110 -34.96 -12.83 45.69
CA LYS A 110 -36.38 -12.58 45.99
C LYS A 110 -37.05 -11.77 44.88
N TYR A 111 -36.39 -10.71 44.41
CA TYR A 111 -36.93 -9.87 43.35
C TYR A 111 -36.96 -10.57 41.99
N ALA A 112 -35.95 -11.37 41.65
CA ALA A 112 -35.95 -12.22 40.45
C ALA A 112 -37.16 -13.17 40.42
N SER A 113 -37.57 -13.69 41.59
CA SER A 113 -38.76 -14.55 41.71
C SER A 113 -40.05 -13.77 41.43
N VAL A 114 -40.16 -12.52 41.91
CA VAL A 114 -41.28 -11.62 41.60
C VAL A 114 -41.36 -11.32 40.11
N LEU A 115 -40.24 -10.99 39.46
CA LEU A 115 -40.18 -10.74 38.02
C LEU A 115 -40.56 -11.99 37.22
N THR A 116 -40.05 -13.16 37.61
CA THR A 116 -40.34 -14.43 36.93
C THR A 116 -41.82 -14.81 37.06
N ALA A 117 -42.44 -14.61 38.22
CA ALA A 117 -43.87 -14.85 38.42
C ALA A 117 -44.73 -13.96 37.52
N ASP A 118 -44.34 -12.69 37.36
CA ASP A 118 -45.01 -11.74 36.48
C ASP A 118 -44.86 -12.12 35.00
N GLN A 119 -43.65 -12.52 34.59
CA GLN A 119 -43.38 -13.04 33.25
C GLN A 119 -44.23 -14.27 32.93
N ASN A 120 -44.34 -15.23 33.87
CA ASN A 120 -45.18 -16.42 33.70
C ASN A 120 -46.65 -16.04 33.50
N LYS A 121 -47.16 -15.12 34.34
CA LYS A 121 -48.55 -14.65 34.26
C LYS A 121 -48.85 -14.01 32.91
N ILE A 122 -47.97 -13.12 32.44
CA ILE A 122 -48.13 -12.43 31.15
C ILE A 122 -48.04 -13.43 29.98
N ALA A 123 -47.08 -14.35 29.98
CA ALA A 123 -46.97 -15.36 28.94
C ALA A 123 -48.18 -16.31 28.89
N ALA A 124 -48.67 -16.76 30.05
CA ALA A 124 -49.84 -17.61 30.16
C ALA A 124 -51.12 -16.93 29.64
N SER A 125 -51.26 -15.60 29.79
CA SER A 125 -52.43 -14.84 29.32
C SER A 125 -52.71 -14.93 27.80
N VAL A 126 -51.70 -15.34 27.04
CA VAL A 126 -51.78 -15.54 25.58
C VAL A 126 -51.36 -16.96 25.16
N GLY A 127 -51.14 -17.88 26.11
CA GLY A 127 -50.66 -19.23 25.83
C GLY A 127 -49.27 -19.28 25.18
N ALA A 128 -48.41 -18.29 25.43
CA ALA A 128 -47.06 -18.26 24.87
C ALA A 128 -46.12 -19.14 25.69
N GLN A 129 -45.39 -20.03 25.02
CA GLN A 129 -44.29 -20.77 25.64
C GLN A 129 -43.02 -19.92 25.66
N GLN A 130 -42.56 -19.61 26.87
CA GLN A 130 -41.33 -18.85 27.08
C GLN A 130 -40.12 -19.72 26.78
N LYS A 131 -39.17 -19.19 25.99
CA LYS A 131 -37.90 -19.88 25.65
C LYS A 131 -36.76 -19.42 26.56
N GLN A 132 -36.65 -18.12 26.80
CA GLN A 132 -35.67 -17.53 27.71
C GLN A 132 -36.35 -16.48 28.60
N LYS A 133 -35.84 -16.28 29.81
CA LYS A 133 -36.31 -15.27 30.76
C LYS A 133 -35.18 -14.34 31.15
N TYR A 134 -35.48 -13.06 31.23
CA TYR A 134 -34.53 -12.00 31.54
C TYR A 134 -34.99 -11.28 32.80
N THR A 135 -34.14 -11.19 33.83
CA THR A 135 -34.47 -10.51 35.10
C THR A 135 -33.42 -9.49 35.54
N VAL A 136 -32.19 -9.56 35.00
CA VAL A 136 -31.04 -8.81 35.52
C VAL A 136 -30.87 -7.44 34.86
N SER A 137 -30.62 -7.40 33.56
CA SER A 137 -30.42 -6.18 32.76
C SER A 137 -31.69 -5.74 32.03
N LEU A 138 -32.62 -6.67 31.86
CA LEU A 138 -33.91 -6.51 31.19
C LEU A 138 -34.93 -7.35 31.96
N ASN A 139 -36.17 -6.86 32.09
CA ASN A 139 -37.29 -7.65 32.58
C ASN A 139 -38.15 -8.07 31.39
N GLY A 140 -38.13 -9.35 31.05
CA GLY A 140 -38.85 -9.83 29.87
C GLY A 140 -38.61 -11.30 29.58
N PHE A 141 -39.15 -11.78 28.47
CA PHE A 141 -38.94 -13.15 28.01
C PHE A 141 -38.93 -13.22 26.49
N SER A 142 -38.28 -14.24 25.93
CA SER A 142 -38.40 -14.57 24.51
C SER A 142 -39.43 -15.67 24.29
N ALA A 143 -40.17 -15.59 23.19
CA ALA A 143 -41.16 -16.59 22.79
C ALA A 143 -41.33 -16.60 21.27
N THR A 144 -41.77 -17.75 20.73
CA THR A 144 -42.33 -17.78 19.38
C THR A 144 -43.82 -17.47 19.51
N LEU A 145 -44.27 -16.42 18.84
CA LEU A 145 -45.63 -15.89 18.94
C LEU A 145 -46.30 -15.93 17.57
N THR A 146 -47.59 -16.26 17.55
CA THR A 146 -48.47 -15.95 16.42
C THR A 146 -48.72 -14.44 16.35
N SER A 147 -49.17 -13.95 15.18
CA SER A 147 -49.62 -12.56 15.04
C SER A 147 -50.63 -12.15 16.10
N ALA A 148 -51.61 -13.01 16.39
CA ALA A 148 -52.65 -12.75 17.40
C ALA A 148 -52.05 -12.65 18.81
N GLN A 149 -51.10 -13.53 19.17
CA GLN A 149 -50.43 -13.49 20.46
C GLN A 149 -49.54 -12.24 20.62
N ALA A 150 -48.78 -11.87 19.59
CA ALA A 150 -47.92 -10.69 19.59
C ALA A 150 -48.74 -9.40 19.70
N THR A 151 -49.82 -9.27 18.92
CA THR A 151 -50.75 -8.13 19.00
C THR A 151 -51.41 -8.06 20.38
N LYS A 152 -51.90 -9.18 20.93
CA LYS A 152 -52.52 -9.20 22.26
C LYS A 152 -51.52 -8.79 23.34
N LEU A 153 -50.29 -9.32 23.32
CA LEU A 153 -49.24 -8.94 24.26
C LEU A 153 -48.87 -7.45 24.17
N ALA A 154 -48.81 -6.87 22.97
CA ALA A 154 -48.51 -5.44 22.80
C ALA A 154 -49.56 -4.52 23.43
N HIS A 155 -50.79 -5.02 23.65
CA HIS A 155 -51.88 -4.30 24.31
C HIS A 155 -52.13 -4.76 25.76
N THR A 156 -51.32 -5.67 26.30
CA THR A 156 -51.46 -6.14 27.68
C THR A 156 -50.81 -5.16 28.64
N ALA A 157 -51.58 -4.71 29.65
CA ALA A 157 -51.07 -3.86 30.72
C ALA A 157 -49.85 -4.51 31.42
N GLY A 158 -48.74 -3.78 31.52
CA GLY A 158 -47.48 -4.29 32.07
C GLY A 158 -46.48 -4.79 31.03
N VAL A 159 -46.86 -4.88 29.74
CA VAL A 159 -45.93 -5.10 28.62
C VAL A 159 -45.49 -3.73 28.08
N LEU A 160 -44.19 -3.48 28.09
CA LEU A 160 -43.58 -2.26 27.59
C LEU A 160 -43.30 -2.32 26.09
N ALA A 161 -42.89 -3.49 25.57
CA ALA A 161 -42.64 -3.69 24.16
C ALA A 161 -42.78 -5.17 23.76
N VAL A 162 -43.24 -5.42 22.54
CA VAL A 162 -43.11 -6.70 21.85
C VAL A 162 -42.18 -6.47 20.67
N ALA A 163 -40.91 -6.86 20.79
CA ALA A 163 -39.88 -6.60 19.80
C ALA A 163 -39.54 -7.89 19.05
N LYS A 164 -39.38 -7.84 17.73
CA LYS A 164 -38.99 -9.02 16.95
C LYS A 164 -37.57 -9.45 17.32
N ASP A 165 -37.37 -10.76 17.52
CA ASP A 165 -36.05 -11.34 17.74
C ASP A 165 -35.34 -11.49 16.39
N THR A 166 -34.43 -10.56 16.12
CA THR A 166 -33.74 -10.42 14.84
C THR A 166 -32.31 -10.91 14.97
N LEU A 167 -31.84 -11.66 13.96
CA LEU A 167 -30.43 -11.99 13.81
C LEU A 167 -29.59 -10.70 13.82
N ARG A 168 -28.52 -10.69 14.62
CA ARG A 168 -27.52 -9.64 14.67
C ARG A 168 -26.19 -10.25 14.25
N TYR A 169 -25.45 -9.54 13.40
CA TYR A 169 -24.11 -9.91 12.98
C TYR A 169 -23.10 -9.23 13.92
N ALA A 170 -21.95 -9.86 14.15
CA ALA A 170 -20.81 -9.16 14.74
C ALA A 170 -20.22 -8.26 13.65
N ASP A 171 -19.86 -7.02 13.97
CA ASP A 171 -19.05 -6.19 13.07
C ASP A 171 -17.70 -6.89 12.93
N ASP A 172 -17.41 -7.47 11.75
CA ASP A 172 -16.10 -8.02 11.46
C ASP A 172 -15.37 -7.16 10.43
N ASP A 173 -14.23 -6.61 10.85
CA ASP A 173 -13.35 -5.76 10.02
C ASP A 173 -12.65 -6.54 8.87
N LYS A 174 -13.25 -7.64 8.40
CA LYS A 174 -12.75 -8.47 7.28
C LYS A 174 -13.21 -7.96 5.93
N VAL A 175 -14.20 -7.07 5.92
CA VAL A 175 -14.69 -6.37 4.73
C VAL A 175 -14.15 -4.96 4.77
N ASP A 176 -13.49 -4.56 3.69
CA ASP A 176 -12.75 -3.31 3.53
C ASP A 176 -13.58 -2.05 3.87
N TYR A 177 -14.80 -1.94 3.36
CA TYR A 177 -15.65 -0.77 3.59
C TYR A 177 -16.14 -0.65 5.04
N ASP A 178 -16.25 -1.78 5.76
CA ASP A 178 -16.62 -1.80 7.19
C ASP A 178 -15.39 -1.47 8.05
N TYR A 179 -14.22 -2.04 7.73
CA TYR A 179 -12.94 -1.70 8.34
C TYR A 179 -12.64 -0.19 8.23
N LEU A 180 -12.87 0.38 7.04
CA LEU A 180 -12.73 1.81 6.76
C LEU A 180 -13.87 2.67 7.34
N LYS A 181 -14.86 2.06 7.99
CA LYS A 181 -16.02 2.73 8.62
C LYS A 181 -16.80 3.59 7.62
N LEU A 182 -16.94 3.11 6.39
CA LEU A 182 -17.70 3.80 5.35
C LEU A 182 -19.20 3.60 5.54
N ALA A 183 -19.61 2.38 5.87
CA ALA A 183 -21.00 2.00 6.06
C ALA A 183 -21.52 2.27 7.48
N GLY A 184 -22.83 2.11 7.66
CA GLY A 184 -23.50 2.26 8.95
C GLY A 184 -23.91 3.70 9.28
N LYS A 185 -24.64 3.86 10.40
CA LYS A 185 -25.29 5.14 10.78
C LYS A 185 -24.29 6.27 11.03
N ASN A 186 -23.10 5.93 11.51
CA ASN A 186 -22.03 6.88 11.81
C ASN A 186 -20.88 6.79 10.79
N GLY A 187 -21.04 5.99 9.72
CA GLY A 187 -20.03 5.84 8.68
C GLY A 187 -20.02 7.03 7.72
N VAL A 188 -18.95 7.11 6.93
CA VAL A 188 -18.72 8.20 5.97
C VAL A 188 -19.90 8.37 5.00
N TRP A 189 -20.45 7.27 4.50
CA TRP A 189 -21.54 7.31 3.52
C TRP A 189 -22.81 7.95 4.09
N ALA A 190 -23.09 7.82 5.38
CA ALA A 190 -24.27 8.46 5.99
C ALA A 190 -24.22 9.99 5.84
N GLY A 191 -23.03 10.58 5.97
CA GLY A 191 -22.81 12.02 5.78
C GLY A 191 -22.90 12.49 4.32
N LEU A 192 -22.91 11.55 3.36
CA LEU A 192 -22.98 11.80 1.92
C LEU A 192 -24.37 11.43 1.33
N GLY A 193 -25.38 11.32 2.18
CA GLY A 193 -26.74 10.94 1.77
C GLY A 193 -26.98 9.42 1.71
N GLY A 194 -26.12 8.63 2.35
CA GLY A 194 -26.19 7.17 2.42
C GLY A 194 -25.45 6.48 1.27
N THR A 195 -25.32 5.15 1.37
CA THR A 195 -24.54 4.32 0.43
C THR A 195 -24.90 4.55 -1.04
N LYS A 196 -26.18 4.73 -1.37
CA LYS A 196 -26.63 4.94 -2.76
C LYS A 196 -26.18 6.28 -3.36
N ASN A 197 -25.73 7.22 -2.54
CA ASN A 197 -25.30 8.54 -2.97
C ASN A 197 -23.80 8.76 -2.78
N ALA A 198 -23.07 7.85 -2.14
CA ALA A 198 -21.64 8.02 -1.85
C ALA A 198 -20.78 7.95 -3.13
N GLY A 199 -20.23 9.09 -3.56
CA GLY A 199 -19.51 9.26 -4.83
C GLY A 199 -20.38 9.78 -5.98
N LYS A 200 -21.67 10.06 -5.74
CA LYS A 200 -22.58 10.49 -6.81
C LYS A 200 -22.11 11.78 -7.47
N GLY A 201 -22.12 11.79 -8.81
CA GLY A 201 -21.71 12.95 -9.61
C GLY A 201 -20.19 13.04 -9.83
N VAL A 202 -19.42 12.03 -9.44
CA VAL A 202 -17.97 11.96 -9.61
C VAL A 202 -17.62 10.84 -10.58
N VAL A 203 -16.58 11.03 -11.41
CA VAL A 203 -16.06 10.03 -12.35
C VAL A 203 -14.67 9.57 -11.94
N ILE A 204 -14.51 8.27 -11.72
CA ILE A 204 -13.21 7.62 -11.47
C ILE A 204 -12.72 7.02 -12.79
N GLY A 205 -11.58 7.52 -13.28
CA GLY A 205 -10.80 6.92 -14.35
C GLY A 205 -9.93 5.78 -13.82
N VAL A 206 -9.94 4.63 -14.49
CA VAL A 206 -9.13 3.46 -14.15
C VAL A 206 -8.23 3.11 -15.33
N ILE A 207 -6.91 3.21 -15.13
CA ILE A 207 -5.89 2.88 -16.13
C ILE A 207 -5.26 1.54 -15.71
N ASP A 208 -5.60 0.46 -16.42
CA ASP A 208 -5.34 -0.91 -15.97
C ASP A 208 -5.47 -1.93 -17.13
N THR A 209 -5.74 -3.22 -16.85
CA THR A 209 -5.94 -4.31 -17.82
C THR A 209 -7.30 -4.35 -18.51
N GLY A 210 -8.19 -3.39 -18.20
CA GLY A 210 -9.53 -3.27 -18.79
C GLY A 210 -10.65 -3.51 -17.78
N ILE A 211 -11.85 -3.87 -18.28
CA ILE A 211 -13.02 -4.14 -17.44
C ILE A 211 -13.81 -5.38 -17.88
N TYR A 212 -14.37 -6.11 -16.93
CA TYR A 212 -15.42 -7.11 -17.17
C TYR A 212 -16.81 -6.48 -16.96
N PRO A 213 -17.46 -5.94 -18.03
CA PRO A 213 -18.64 -5.09 -17.91
C PRO A 213 -19.87 -5.82 -17.34
N GLU A 214 -19.94 -7.15 -17.48
CA GLU A 214 -21.06 -7.96 -16.97
C GLU A 214 -21.02 -8.17 -15.45
N SER A 215 -19.94 -7.74 -14.77
CA SER A 215 -19.90 -7.80 -13.31
C SER A 215 -21.05 -6.99 -12.70
N LYS A 216 -21.70 -7.55 -11.68
CA LYS A 216 -22.75 -6.84 -10.92
C LYS A 216 -22.22 -5.57 -10.24
N SER A 217 -20.92 -5.48 -10.00
CA SER A 217 -20.24 -4.28 -9.51
C SER A 217 -20.33 -3.11 -10.49
N PHE A 218 -20.56 -3.37 -11.78
CA PHE A 218 -20.71 -2.34 -12.82
C PHE A 218 -22.10 -2.31 -13.46
N ALA A 219 -23.07 -2.98 -12.84
CA ALA A 219 -24.45 -2.96 -13.30
C ALA A 219 -25.02 -1.52 -13.28
N GLY A 220 -25.54 -1.07 -14.41
CA GLY A 220 -26.22 0.22 -14.55
C GLY A 220 -27.43 0.09 -15.47
N SER A 221 -28.30 1.09 -15.45
CA SER A 221 -29.37 1.18 -16.45
C SER A 221 -28.78 1.49 -17.82
N ALA A 222 -29.47 1.07 -18.88
CA ALA A 222 -29.08 1.45 -20.24
C ALA A 222 -29.06 2.97 -20.39
N LEU A 223 -28.08 3.48 -21.12
CA LEU A 223 -27.94 4.91 -21.41
C LEU A 223 -29.10 5.38 -22.28
N LYS A 224 -29.77 6.45 -21.85
CA LYS A 224 -30.79 7.16 -22.63
C LYS A 224 -30.14 8.14 -23.60
N ASN A 225 -30.87 8.66 -24.58
CA ASN A 225 -30.36 9.63 -25.56
C ASN A 225 -30.54 11.10 -25.15
N ALA A 226 -30.84 11.37 -23.87
CA ALA A 226 -31.08 12.70 -23.33
C ALA A 226 -30.81 12.71 -21.81
N PRO A 227 -30.43 13.86 -21.23
CA PRO A 227 -30.21 13.99 -19.79
C PRO A 227 -31.49 13.73 -19.00
N SER A 228 -31.33 13.20 -17.79
CA SER A 228 -32.45 12.97 -16.87
C SER A 228 -32.81 14.26 -16.12
N ALA A 229 -34.07 14.69 -16.22
CA ALA A 229 -34.57 15.85 -15.47
C ALA A 229 -34.58 15.62 -13.95
N SER A 230 -34.78 14.38 -13.50
CA SER A 230 -34.82 14.03 -12.07
C SER A 230 -33.44 13.73 -11.48
N ASP A 231 -32.43 13.49 -12.33
CA ASP A 231 -31.06 13.25 -11.90
C ASP A 231 -30.07 13.76 -12.97
N PRO A 232 -29.64 15.04 -12.88
CA PRO A 232 -28.71 15.62 -13.84
C PRO A 232 -27.36 14.89 -13.91
N THR A 233 -27.00 14.13 -12.87
CA THR A 233 -25.73 13.40 -12.78
C THR A 233 -25.77 12.03 -13.45
N LEU A 234 -26.93 11.60 -13.97
CA LEU A 234 -27.05 10.33 -14.67
C LEU A 234 -26.51 10.46 -16.10
N ALA A 235 -25.55 9.60 -16.47
CA ALA A 235 -24.97 9.59 -17.81
C ALA A 235 -25.99 9.26 -18.90
N TYR A 236 -25.80 9.84 -20.09
CA TYR A 236 -26.65 9.64 -21.26
C TYR A 236 -25.81 9.69 -22.55
N ARG A 237 -26.34 9.13 -23.64
CA ARG A 237 -25.74 9.18 -24.97
C ARG A 237 -26.06 10.50 -25.67
N SER A 238 -25.03 11.12 -26.24
CA SER A 238 -25.12 12.29 -27.11
C SER A 238 -24.35 11.98 -28.39
N GLY A 239 -25.06 11.53 -29.43
CA GLY A 239 -24.41 10.97 -30.63
C GLY A 239 -23.63 9.70 -30.29
N SER A 240 -22.35 9.64 -30.67
CA SER A 240 -21.43 8.54 -30.34
C SER A 240 -20.77 8.69 -28.96
N GLN A 241 -20.97 9.82 -28.27
CA GLN A 241 -20.38 10.11 -26.98
C GLN A 241 -21.32 9.78 -25.83
N ILE A 242 -20.74 9.57 -24.65
CA ILE A 242 -21.45 9.43 -23.39
C ILE A 242 -21.13 10.65 -22.53
N VAL A 243 -22.18 11.33 -22.06
CA VAL A 243 -22.08 12.62 -21.38
C VAL A 243 -22.66 12.51 -19.98
N MET A 244 -22.01 13.13 -19.00
CA MET A 244 -22.47 13.20 -17.62
C MET A 244 -22.20 14.59 -17.03
N LYS A 245 -23.19 15.18 -16.35
CA LYS A 245 -22.96 16.38 -15.54
C LYS A 245 -22.29 15.98 -14.22
N LYS A 246 -21.12 16.55 -13.94
CA LYS A 246 -20.36 16.28 -12.73
C LYS A 246 -20.82 17.15 -11.56
N ALA A 247 -20.52 16.71 -10.33
CA ALA A 247 -20.85 17.41 -9.09
C ALA A 247 -20.17 18.78 -8.99
N ASN A 248 -19.02 18.95 -9.64
CA ASN A 248 -18.31 20.23 -9.73
C ASN A 248 -18.91 21.23 -10.74
N GLY A 249 -19.97 20.85 -11.45
CA GLY A 249 -20.62 21.69 -12.46
C GLY A 249 -19.96 21.63 -13.84
N GLN A 250 -18.93 20.82 -14.05
CA GLN A 250 -18.37 20.51 -15.37
C GLN A 250 -19.12 19.33 -16.00
N THR A 251 -18.68 18.92 -17.19
CA THR A 251 -19.26 17.84 -17.97
C THR A 251 -18.17 16.85 -18.32
N PHE A 252 -18.40 15.58 -18.01
CA PHE A 252 -17.63 14.46 -18.54
C PHE A 252 -18.14 14.11 -19.94
N THR A 253 -17.23 13.83 -20.88
CA THR A 253 -17.56 13.39 -22.23
C THR A 253 -16.63 12.26 -22.65
N GLY A 254 -17.11 11.03 -22.64
CA GLY A 254 -16.31 9.85 -23.01
C GLY A 254 -16.92 9.06 -24.17
N LYS A 255 -16.35 7.88 -24.44
CA LYS A 255 -16.78 6.97 -25.51
C LYS A 255 -16.84 5.53 -25.00
N CYS A 256 -17.81 4.77 -25.50
CA CYS A 256 -17.78 3.32 -25.38
C CYS A 256 -17.15 2.73 -26.65
N GLU A 257 -15.87 2.39 -26.57
CA GLU A 257 -15.14 1.83 -27.68
C GLU A 257 -15.50 0.36 -27.90
N THR A 258 -15.76 -0.03 -29.15
CA THR A 258 -16.13 -1.39 -29.53
C THR A 258 -14.90 -2.19 -29.92
N GLY A 259 -14.89 -3.49 -29.65
CA GLY A 259 -13.83 -4.40 -30.09
C GLY A 259 -14.21 -5.85 -29.86
N GLU A 260 -13.21 -6.73 -29.79
CA GLU A 260 -13.41 -8.14 -29.48
C GLU A 260 -14.23 -8.35 -28.19
N GLN A 261 -15.38 -9.02 -28.32
CA GLN A 261 -16.30 -9.28 -27.21
C GLN A 261 -16.71 -8.03 -26.40
N PHE A 262 -16.70 -6.85 -27.03
CA PHE A 262 -17.09 -5.60 -26.38
C PHE A 262 -17.87 -4.71 -27.35
N THR A 263 -19.10 -4.37 -26.99
CA THR A 263 -20.05 -3.59 -27.78
C THR A 263 -20.35 -2.25 -27.10
N ALA A 264 -20.90 -1.30 -27.87
CA ALA A 264 -21.28 0.01 -27.32
C ALA A 264 -22.38 -0.07 -26.23
N ASN A 265 -23.07 -1.20 -26.10
CA ASN A 265 -24.10 -1.45 -25.09
C ASN A 265 -23.55 -1.98 -23.76
N ASP A 266 -22.26 -2.33 -23.70
CA ASP A 266 -21.62 -2.75 -22.46
C ASP A 266 -21.39 -1.56 -21.51
N CYS A 267 -21.27 -0.34 -22.06
CA CYS A 267 -21.37 0.88 -21.27
C CYS A 267 -22.82 1.19 -20.90
N ASN A 268 -22.98 1.63 -19.66
CA ASN A 268 -24.26 1.88 -19.02
C ASN A 268 -24.16 3.10 -18.08
N THR A 269 -25.14 3.37 -17.24
CA THR A 269 -25.08 4.54 -16.33
C THR A 269 -24.04 4.43 -15.19
N LYS A 270 -23.35 3.29 -15.07
CA LYS A 270 -22.28 3.01 -14.10
C LYS A 270 -20.91 3.00 -14.78
N LEU A 271 -20.74 2.18 -15.83
CA LEU A 271 -19.58 2.19 -16.72
C LEU A 271 -19.84 3.17 -17.87
N ILE A 272 -19.35 4.39 -17.75
CA ILE A 272 -19.73 5.51 -18.64
C ILE A 272 -18.72 5.78 -19.76
N SER A 273 -17.55 5.15 -19.73
CA SER A 273 -16.55 5.16 -20.80
C SER A 273 -15.70 3.89 -20.68
N ALA A 274 -15.31 3.34 -21.81
CA ALA A 274 -14.44 2.17 -21.89
C ALA A 274 -13.63 2.26 -23.18
N ARG A 275 -12.31 2.37 -23.04
CA ARG A 275 -11.34 2.56 -24.13
C ARG A 275 -10.12 1.68 -23.92
N TYR A 276 -9.32 1.48 -24.96
CA TYR A 276 -8.08 0.71 -24.88
C TYR A 276 -6.98 1.36 -25.70
N PHE A 277 -5.73 1.17 -25.26
CA PHE A 277 -4.50 1.73 -25.80
C PHE A 277 -3.45 0.63 -25.73
N GLY A 278 -2.92 0.20 -26.86
CA GLY A 278 -2.03 -0.94 -26.91
C GLY A 278 -1.31 -1.10 -28.23
N ASP A 279 -1.25 -0.05 -29.06
CA ASP A 279 -0.71 -0.18 -30.42
C ASP A 279 0.75 -0.61 -30.37
N ALA A 280 1.53 -0.03 -29.45
CA ALA A 280 2.93 -0.40 -29.25
C ALA A 280 3.08 -1.76 -28.57
N PHE A 281 2.26 -2.06 -27.56
CA PHE A 281 2.29 -3.38 -26.90
C PHE A 281 1.94 -4.52 -27.87
N ILE A 282 0.82 -4.41 -28.58
CA ILE A 282 0.32 -5.44 -29.50
C ILE A 282 1.33 -5.69 -30.62
N ALA A 283 1.93 -4.63 -31.16
CA ALA A 283 2.99 -4.76 -32.17
C ALA A 283 4.21 -5.52 -31.63
N SER A 284 4.65 -5.23 -30.40
CA SER A 284 5.82 -5.89 -29.79
C SER A 284 5.54 -7.32 -29.34
N ALA A 285 4.34 -7.62 -28.83
CA ALA A 285 3.95 -8.96 -28.39
C ALA A 285 3.79 -9.94 -29.56
N GLY A 286 3.34 -9.47 -30.73
CA GLY A 286 3.18 -10.27 -31.94
C GLY A 286 2.41 -11.57 -31.69
N SER A 287 3.02 -12.72 -32.03
CA SER A 287 2.38 -14.04 -31.83
C SER A 287 2.20 -14.45 -30.36
N ASN A 288 2.83 -13.75 -29.43
CA ASN A 288 2.71 -13.99 -27.99
C ASN A 288 1.52 -13.25 -27.36
N PHE A 289 0.84 -12.36 -28.08
CA PHE A 289 -0.35 -11.69 -27.56
C PHE A 289 -1.43 -12.71 -27.12
N GLU A 290 -2.00 -12.52 -25.93
CA GLU A 290 -3.03 -13.38 -25.31
C GLU A 290 -4.06 -12.56 -24.53
N ASP A 291 -4.73 -11.63 -25.22
CA ASP A 291 -5.76 -10.77 -24.63
C ASP A 291 -6.82 -10.38 -25.69
N PHE A 292 -7.78 -9.53 -25.33
CA PHE A 292 -8.82 -9.01 -26.22
C PHE A 292 -8.46 -7.62 -26.73
N VAL A 293 -8.44 -7.43 -28.05
CA VAL A 293 -8.28 -6.11 -28.69
C VAL A 293 -9.60 -5.32 -28.55
N SER A 294 -9.87 -4.92 -27.31
CA SER A 294 -11.04 -4.19 -26.84
C SER A 294 -10.81 -3.72 -25.40
N PRO A 295 -11.72 -2.91 -24.81
CA PRO A 295 -11.63 -2.56 -23.39
C PRO A 295 -11.88 -3.73 -22.42
N ARG A 296 -12.19 -4.93 -22.92
CA ARG A 296 -12.47 -6.10 -22.08
C ARG A 296 -11.21 -6.50 -21.30
N ASP A 297 -11.42 -6.79 -20.02
CA ASP A 297 -10.39 -7.32 -19.14
C ASP A 297 -10.16 -8.81 -19.40
N GLY A 298 -9.02 -9.16 -19.99
CA GLY A 298 -8.60 -10.55 -20.11
C GLY A 298 -8.03 -11.13 -18.83
N GLU A 299 -7.39 -10.29 -18.01
CA GLU A 299 -6.58 -10.72 -16.87
C GLU A 299 -7.39 -10.74 -15.57
N GLY A 300 -8.07 -9.64 -15.24
CA GLY A 300 -8.91 -9.50 -14.04
C GLY A 300 -8.52 -8.35 -13.10
N HIS A 301 -7.28 -7.87 -13.16
CA HIS A 301 -6.72 -6.87 -12.27
C HIS A 301 -7.46 -5.53 -12.38
N GLY A 302 -7.73 -5.05 -13.60
CA GLY A 302 -8.52 -3.84 -13.83
C GLY A 302 -9.96 -3.93 -13.32
N THR A 303 -10.59 -5.10 -13.45
CA THR A 303 -11.91 -5.37 -12.87
C THR A 303 -11.86 -5.32 -11.33
N HIS A 304 -10.80 -5.85 -10.73
CA HIS A 304 -10.59 -5.86 -9.28
C HIS A 304 -10.37 -4.46 -8.73
N THR A 305 -9.48 -3.69 -9.34
CA THR A 305 -9.17 -2.31 -8.92
C THR A 305 -10.35 -1.37 -9.13
N ALA A 306 -11.04 -1.45 -10.28
CA ALA A 306 -12.24 -0.64 -10.55
C ALA A 306 -13.39 -0.94 -9.57
N SER A 307 -13.61 -2.22 -9.24
CA SER A 307 -14.67 -2.61 -8.30
C SER A 307 -14.33 -2.25 -6.85
N THR A 308 -13.05 -2.23 -6.47
CA THR A 308 -12.58 -1.71 -5.18
C THR A 308 -12.80 -0.20 -5.07
N ALA A 309 -12.45 0.57 -6.12
CA ALA A 309 -12.58 2.03 -6.08
C ALA A 309 -14.05 2.47 -6.06
N GLY A 310 -14.88 1.90 -6.93
CA GLY A 310 -16.25 2.35 -7.12
C GLY A 310 -17.20 1.27 -7.62
N GLY A 311 -17.02 0.00 -7.25
CA GLY A 311 -18.03 -1.04 -7.52
C GLY A 311 -19.35 -0.77 -6.79
N ASN A 312 -20.46 -1.21 -7.38
CA ASN A 312 -21.78 -1.13 -6.77
C ASN A 312 -21.83 -1.83 -5.41
N PRO A 313 -22.65 -1.34 -4.48
CA PRO A 313 -22.73 -1.91 -3.14
C PRO A 313 -23.61 -3.15 -3.13
N GLY A 314 -23.29 -4.10 -2.26
CA GLY A 314 -24.16 -5.23 -1.98
C GLY A 314 -24.09 -6.36 -3.01
N VAL A 315 -23.01 -6.41 -3.79
CA VAL A 315 -22.73 -7.50 -4.73
C VAL A 315 -22.32 -8.73 -3.94
N GLN A 316 -23.01 -9.85 -4.15
CA GLN A 316 -22.70 -11.10 -3.46
C GLN A 316 -21.37 -11.67 -3.99
N ALA A 317 -20.41 -11.92 -3.09
CA ALA A 317 -19.15 -12.58 -3.39
C ALA A 317 -19.20 -14.02 -2.89
N THR A 318 -19.28 -14.94 -3.85
CA THR A 318 -19.21 -16.38 -3.60
C THR A 318 -18.12 -16.93 -4.48
N VAL A 319 -17.11 -17.57 -3.88
CA VAL A 319 -15.96 -18.12 -4.61
C VAL A 319 -15.82 -19.59 -4.25
N ASP A 320 -15.77 -20.45 -5.26
CA ASP A 320 -15.68 -21.91 -5.13
C ASP A 320 -16.71 -22.53 -4.15
N GLY A 321 -17.91 -21.94 -4.09
CA GLY A 321 -19.01 -22.36 -3.22
C GLY A 321 -18.94 -21.85 -1.77
N ILE A 322 -17.94 -21.03 -1.44
CA ILE A 322 -17.80 -20.37 -0.14
C ILE A 322 -18.42 -18.97 -0.23
N ASP A 323 -19.35 -18.66 0.68
CA ASP A 323 -19.97 -17.34 0.82
C ASP A 323 -19.08 -16.44 1.69
N PHE A 324 -18.53 -15.39 1.09
CA PHE A 324 -17.72 -14.37 1.77
C PHE A 324 -18.50 -13.07 2.03
N GLY A 325 -19.82 -13.10 1.84
CA GLY A 325 -20.71 -11.98 2.06
C GLY A 325 -20.79 -11.07 0.84
N LYS A 326 -20.98 -9.77 1.11
CA LYS A 326 -21.20 -8.76 0.07
C LYS A 326 -20.02 -7.82 -0.02
N ILE A 327 -19.68 -7.45 -1.25
CA ILE A 327 -18.66 -6.45 -1.56
C ILE A 327 -19.32 -5.13 -1.99
N SER A 328 -18.54 -4.06 -1.87
CA SER A 328 -18.86 -2.70 -2.33
C SER A 328 -17.56 -1.99 -2.64
N GLY A 329 -17.53 -1.14 -3.66
CA GLY A 329 -16.45 -0.18 -3.77
C GLY A 329 -16.54 0.88 -2.68
N VAL A 330 -15.44 1.62 -2.49
CA VAL A 330 -15.35 2.73 -1.55
C VAL A 330 -16.29 3.89 -1.92
N ALA A 331 -16.42 4.19 -3.21
CA ALA A 331 -17.34 5.19 -3.77
C ALA A 331 -18.43 4.54 -4.65
N PRO A 332 -19.40 3.82 -4.05
CA PRO A 332 -20.32 2.95 -4.78
C PRO A 332 -21.24 3.66 -5.78
N ALA A 333 -21.46 4.97 -5.64
CA ALA A 333 -22.28 5.77 -6.55
C ALA A 333 -21.48 6.60 -7.57
N ALA A 334 -20.14 6.53 -7.55
CA ALA A 334 -19.30 7.16 -8.58
C ALA A 334 -19.46 6.44 -9.92
N ALA A 335 -19.34 7.16 -11.02
CA ALA A 335 -19.25 6.57 -12.34
C ALA A 335 -17.83 6.09 -12.62
N ILE A 336 -17.70 5.05 -13.43
CA ILE A 336 -16.41 4.44 -13.81
C ILE A 336 -16.14 4.72 -15.29
N ALA A 337 -14.93 5.18 -15.59
CA ALA A 337 -14.37 5.30 -16.93
C ALA A 337 -13.10 4.47 -17.00
N VAL A 338 -12.99 3.56 -17.98
CA VAL A 338 -11.85 2.62 -18.07
C VAL A 338 -11.01 2.92 -19.30
N TYR A 339 -9.71 2.90 -19.10
CA TYR A 339 -8.69 3.13 -20.12
C TYR A 339 -7.68 1.96 -20.04
N LYS A 340 -7.95 0.89 -20.78
CA LYS A 340 -7.08 -0.29 -20.80
C LYS A 340 -5.73 0.07 -21.42
N ALA A 341 -4.64 -0.04 -20.67
CA ALA A 341 -3.28 0.23 -21.12
C ALA A 341 -2.28 -0.89 -20.76
N LEU A 342 -2.75 -1.91 -20.02
CA LEU A 342 -2.00 -3.11 -19.71
C LEU A 342 -2.61 -4.31 -20.45
N TRP A 343 -1.74 -5.24 -20.84
CA TRP A 343 -2.06 -6.33 -21.73
C TRP A 343 -1.34 -7.62 -21.33
N THR A 344 -1.97 -8.75 -21.65
CA THR A 344 -1.43 -10.08 -21.36
C THR A 344 -0.69 -10.69 -22.55
N SER A 345 0.41 -11.37 -22.25
CA SER A 345 1.20 -12.18 -23.19
C SER A 345 1.31 -13.62 -22.71
N LYS A 346 1.43 -14.57 -23.64
CA LYS A 346 1.71 -16.01 -23.39
C LYS A 346 2.97 -16.22 -22.54
N VAL A 347 3.87 -15.24 -22.56
CA VAL A 347 5.04 -15.19 -21.69
C VAL A 347 4.74 -14.15 -20.61
N ALA A 348 4.52 -14.60 -19.37
CA ALA A 348 4.11 -13.74 -18.26
C ALA A 348 5.06 -12.55 -18.04
N SER A 349 6.38 -12.72 -18.24
CA SER A 349 7.36 -11.63 -18.13
C SER A 349 7.29 -10.58 -19.24
N GLN A 350 6.49 -10.81 -20.28
CA GLN A 350 6.23 -9.88 -21.39
C GLN A 350 4.84 -9.23 -21.28
N SER A 351 4.08 -9.52 -20.21
CA SER A 351 2.80 -8.84 -19.94
C SER A 351 3.08 -7.47 -19.32
N GLY A 352 2.26 -6.47 -19.64
CA GLY A 352 2.46 -5.10 -19.17
C GLY A 352 1.86 -4.06 -20.11
N GLY A 353 2.32 -2.82 -19.99
CA GLY A 353 1.95 -1.72 -20.86
C GLY A 353 3.19 -0.94 -21.26
N THR A 354 3.14 -0.32 -22.43
CA THR A 354 4.22 0.55 -22.89
C THR A 354 3.98 1.98 -22.40
N THR A 355 5.06 2.74 -22.18
CA THR A 355 4.99 4.15 -21.77
C THR A 355 4.10 4.97 -22.70
N SER A 356 4.21 4.78 -24.02
CA SER A 356 3.40 5.49 -25.01
C SER A 356 1.91 5.18 -24.89
N ASP A 357 1.54 3.91 -24.70
CA ASP A 357 0.14 3.50 -24.56
C ASP A 357 -0.47 4.02 -23.25
N ILE A 358 0.32 4.01 -22.16
CA ILE A 358 -0.09 4.53 -20.86
C ILE A 358 -0.27 6.06 -20.90
N VAL A 359 0.68 6.79 -21.50
CA VAL A 359 0.54 8.25 -21.66
C VAL A 359 -0.69 8.60 -22.49
N ALA A 360 -0.97 7.87 -23.57
CA ALA A 360 -2.18 8.05 -24.37
C ALA A 360 -3.47 7.79 -23.56
N ALA A 361 -3.46 6.78 -22.68
CA ALA A 361 -4.56 6.49 -21.77
C ALA A 361 -4.78 7.62 -20.74
N ILE A 362 -3.70 8.18 -20.17
CA ILE A 362 -3.77 9.31 -19.25
C ILE A 362 -4.31 10.55 -19.97
N ASP A 363 -3.74 10.90 -21.12
CA ASP A 363 -4.16 12.07 -21.91
C ASP A 363 -5.66 11.99 -22.23
N GLN A 364 -6.13 10.81 -22.65
CA GLN A 364 -7.54 10.62 -22.92
C GLN A 364 -8.42 10.70 -21.66
N ALA A 365 -7.96 10.18 -20.52
CA ALA A 365 -8.70 10.30 -19.26
C ALA A 365 -8.86 11.77 -18.85
N VAL A 366 -7.81 12.58 -19.01
CA VAL A 366 -7.84 14.03 -18.78
C VAL A 366 -8.81 14.70 -19.76
N ALA A 367 -8.73 14.38 -21.05
CA ALA A 367 -9.59 14.95 -22.09
C ALA A 367 -11.08 14.64 -21.90
N ASP A 368 -11.40 13.42 -21.45
CA ASP A 368 -12.77 13.03 -21.14
C ASP A 368 -13.32 13.76 -19.89
N GLY A 369 -12.42 14.27 -19.05
CA GLY A 369 -12.74 15.06 -17.87
C GLY A 369 -13.09 14.21 -16.64
N VAL A 370 -12.32 13.15 -16.36
CA VAL A 370 -12.43 12.40 -15.09
C VAL A 370 -12.14 13.31 -13.88
N ASP A 371 -12.51 12.91 -12.66
CA ASP A 371 -12.20 13.67 -11.44
C ASP A 371 -11.05 13.04 -10.64
N VAL A 372 -10.91 11.71 -10.74
CA VAL A 372 -9.91 10.93 -10.02
C VAL A 372 -9.36 9.86 -10.97
N ILE A 373 -8.05 9.63 -10.95
CA ILE A 373 -7.39 8.51 -11.64
C ILE A 373 -6.92 7.51 -10.58
N ASN A 374 -7.29 6.25 -10.77
CA ASN A 374 -6.61 5.11 -10.15
C ASN A 374 -5.59 4.52 -11.13
N TYR A 375 -4.33 4.44 -10.69
CA TYR A 375 -3.21 3.89 -11.44
C TYR A 375 -2.50 2.81 -10.60
N SER A 376 -2.97 1.58 -10.73
CA SER A 376 -2.44 0.43 -9.97
C SER A 376 -1.27 -0.24 -10.72
N VAL A 377 -0.34 0.58 -11.20
CA VAL A 377 0.76 0.18 -12.09
C VAL A 377 2.07 0.78 -11.56
N GLY A 378 3.18 0.09 -11.78
CA GLY A 378 4.52 0.56 -11.45
C GLY A 378 5.59 -0.29 -12.13
N GLY A 379 6.79 0.27 -12.25
CA GLY A 379 7.98 -0.38 -12.80
C GLY A 379 8.65 -1.36 -11.83
N SER A 380 9.69 -2.05 -12.32
CA SER A 380 10.61 -2.83 -11.49
C SER A 380 11.58 -1.96 -10.69
N SER A 381 11.82 -0.74 -11.16
CA SER A 381 12.64 0.31 -10.56
C SER A 381 11.83 1.61 -10.45
N GLU A 382 12.32 2.56 -9.65
CA GLU A 382 11.70 3.86 -9.49
C GLU A 382 11.84 4.71 -10.76
N SER A 383 10.73 5.22 -11.29
CA SER A 383 10.73 6.15 -12.41
C SER A 383 11.26 7.52 -11.98
N LEU A 384 11.99 8.20 -12.87
CA LEU A 384 12.42 9.58 -12.64
C LEU A 384 11.22 10.53 -12.53
N THR A 385 11.37 11.64 -11.80
CA THR A 385 10.26 12.61 -11.65
C THR A 385 9.85 13.26 -12.99
N VAL A 386 10.77 13.31 -13.95
CA VAL A 386 10.54 13.85 -15.31
C VAL A 386 10.19 12.76 -16.34
N ASP A 387 9.90 11.53 -15.89
CA ASP A 387 9.37 10.46 -16.75
C ASP A 387 8.05 10.91 -17.45
N PRO A 388 7.81 10.53 -18.72
CA PRO A 388 6.60 10.92 -19.44
C PRO A 388 5.27 10.60 -18.74
N ILE A 389 5.16 9.47 -18.03
CA ILE A 389 3.96 9.10 -17.26
C ILE A 389 3.81 10.04 -16.07
N ALA A 390 4.92 10.31 -15.36
CA ALA A 390 4.93 11.28 -14.26
C ALA A 390 4.49 12.67 -14.75
N LEU A 391 5.01 13.16 -15.88
CA LEU A 391 4.62 14.46 -16.44
C LEU A 391 3.18 14.48 -16.96
N ALA A 392 2.67 13.37 -17.50
CA ALA A 392 1.25 13.24 -17.84
C ALA A 392 0.36 13.37 -16.59
N PHE A 393 0.78 12.78 -15.46
CA PHE A 393 0.10 12.98 -14.17
C PHE A 393 0.24 14.39 -13.60
N LEU A 394 1.33 15.11 -13.87
CA LEU A 394 1.44 16.54 -13.54
C LEU A 394 0.33 17.31 -14.25
N SER A 395 0.18 17.06 -15.56
CA SER A 395 -0.85 17.69 -16.38
C SER A 395 -2.27 17.32 -15.91
N ALA A 396 -2.49 16.06 -15.51
CA ALA A 396 -3.74 15.65 -14.89
C ALA A 396 -4.02 16.40 -13.58
N ALA A 397 -3.02 16.51 -12.70
CA ALA A 397 -3.14 17.24 -11.44
C ALA A 397 -3.40 18.74 -11.67
N SER A 398 -2.74 19.35 -12.67
CA SER A 398 -2.97 20.73 -13.12
C SER A 398 -4.40 20.93 -13.61
N ALA A 399 -4.97 19.95 -14.31
CA ALA A 399 -6.37 19.91 -14.71
C ALA A 399 -7.35 19.67 -13.55
N GLY A 400 -6.85 19.56 -12.30
CA GLY A 400 -7.66 19.36 -11.11
C GLY A 400 -8.02 17.90 -10.83
N ILE A 401 -7.35 16.95 -11.47
CA ILE A 401 -7.62 15.51 -11.35
C ILE A 401 -6.73 14.91 -10.26
N PHE A 402 -7.33 14.22 -9.31
CA PHE A 402 -6.57 13.54 -8.26
C PHE A 402 -5.96 12.23 -8.78
N VAL A 403 -4.65 12.02 -8.61
CA VAL A 403 -3.97 10.78 -9.03
C VAL A 403 -3.60 9.93 -7.80
N SER A 404 -4.13 8.70 -7.76
CA SER A 404 -3.78 7.66 -6.79
C SER A 404 -2.98 6.57 -7.48
N ALA A 405 -1.76 6.32 -7.02
CA ALA A 405 -0.87 5.33 -7.61
C ALA A 405 -0.31 4.35 -6.56
N SER A 406 -0.13 3.09 -6.96
CA SER A 406 0.48 2.06 -6.11
C SER A 406 1.97 2.33 -5.87
N ALA A 407 2.47 2.09 -4.65
CA ALA A 407 3.89 2.27 -4.34
C ALA A 407 4.81 1.18 -4.96
N GLY A 408 4.28 0.03 -5.35
CA GLY A 408 5.05 -1.13 -5.80
C GLY A 408 5.04 -2.29 -4.78
N ASN A 409 5.48 -3.47 -5.22
CA ASN A 409 5.41 -4.71 -4.43
C ASN A 409 6.80 -5.38 -4.26
N SER A 410 7.87 -4.59 -4.28
CA SER A 410 9.27 -5.05 -4.32
C SER A 410 10.01 -4.91 -2.99
N GLY A 411 9.34 -4.57 -1.89
CA GLY A 411 10.00 -4.47 -0.60
C GLY A 411 10.24 -5.85 0.07
N PRO A 412 10.75 -5.90 1.32
CA PRO A 412 10.82 -4.82 2.28
C PRO A 412 12.08 -3.96 2.27
N GLY A 413 13.00 -4.19 1.31
CA GLY A 413 14.19 -3.37 1.15
C GLY A 413 13.87 -1.89 0.97
N ALA A 414 14.76 -1.02 1.46
CA ALA A 414 14.70 0.42 1.24
C ALA A 414 14.77 0.75 -0.26
N SER A 415 14.21 1.89 -0.66
CA SER A 415 14.30 2.41 -2.03
C SER A 415 13.80 1.43 -3.11
N THR A 416 12.67 0.80 -2.84
CA THR A 416 12.02 -0.18 -3.73
C THR A 416 10.73 0.35 -4.36
N LEU A 417 10.34 1.58 -4.04
CA LEU A 417 9.08 2.18 -4.50
C LEU A 417 9.18 2.83 -5.87
N ASP A 418 8.02 3.02 -6.49
CA ASP A 418 7.84 3.78 -7.72
C ASP A 418 6.77 4.88 -7.52
N ASN A 419 6.45 5.63 -8.58
CA ASN A 419 5.45 6.70 -8.59
C ASN A 419 5.78 7.82 -7.59
N SER A 420 7.06 8.19 -7.47
CA SER A 420 7.56 9.12 -6.44
C SER A 420 7.31 10.60 -6.72
N ALA A 421 6.75 10.96 -7.88
CA ALA A 421 6.48 12.34 -8.24
C ALA A 421 5.58 13.07 -7.20
N PRO A 422 5.84 14.35 -6.86
CA PRO A 422 5.13 15.05 -5.78
C PRO A 422 3.63 15.24 -6.02
N TRP A 423 3.21 15.39 -7.28
CA TRP A 423 1.81 15.56 -7.70
C TRP A 423 1.02 14.24 -7.75
N VAL A 424 1.67 13.09 -7.52
CA VAL A 424 1.03 11.77 -7.39
C VAL A 424 0.85 11.42 -5.92
N THR A 425 -0.27 10.77 -5.56
CA THR A 425 -0.46 10.18 -4.23
C THR A 425 -0.06 8.70 -4.26
N THR A 426 1.10 8.38 -3.69
CA THR A 426 1.72 7.05 -3.69
C THR A 426 1.26 6.25 -2.47
N VAL A 427 0.70 5.06 -2.70
CA VAL A 427 -0.04 4.31 -1.68
C VAL A 427 0.64 3.00 -1.31
N ALA A 428 0.98 2.86 -0.02
CA ALA A 428 1.45 1.61 0.58
C ALA A 428 0.29 0.66 0.91
N ALA A 429 0.57 -0.65 0.92
CA ALA A 429 -0.41 -1.67 1.27
C ALA A 429 -0.30 -2.04 2.75
N SER A 430 -1.44 -2.02 3.44
CA SER A 430 -1.58 -2.47 4.81
C SER A 430 -2.58 -3.63 4.93
N THR A 431 -2.48 -4.37 6.03
CA THR A 431 -3.41 -5.45 6.36
C THR A 431 -4.71 -4.92 6.97
N MET A 432 -5.81 -5.61 6.70
CA MET A 432 -7.03 -5.52 7.52
C MET A 432 -7.16 -6.77 8.39
N LYS A 433 -8.30 -6.96 9.07
CA LYS A 433 -8.51 -8.17 9.87
C LYS A 433 -8.52 -9.39 8.93
N PRO A 434 -7.59 -10.35 9.07
CA PRO A 434 -7.51 -11.46 8.15
C PRO A 434 -8.64 -12.48 8.36
N TYR A 435 -8.90 -13.27 7.33
CA TYR A 435 -9.54 -14.57 7.51
C TYR A 435 -8.54 -15.52 8.17
N GLU A 436 -8.94 -16.17 9.26
CA GLU A 436 -8.02 -16.96 10.08
C GLU A 436 -8.40 -18.43 10.11
N GLY A 437 -7.38 -19.29 10.18
CA GLY A 437 -7.48 -20.70 10.53
C GLY A 437 -6.43 -21.05 11.58
N THR A 438 -6.70 -22.07 12.40
CA THR A 438 -5.76 -22.55 13.41
C THR A 438 -5.23 -23.93 13.07
N VAL A 439 -3.91 -24.09 13.07
CA VAL A 439 -3.25 -25.40 13.14
C VAL A 439 -3.19 -25.84 14.60
N VAL A 440 -3.89 -26.92 14.94
CA VAL A 440 -3.84 -27.57 16.26
C VAL A 440 -3.00 -28.84 16.14
N LEU A 441 -1.84 -28.84 16.76
CA LEU A 441 -0.92 -29.98 16.74
C LEU A 441 -1.38 -31.06 17.72
N GLY A 442 -0.99 -32.31 17.50
CA GLY A 442 -1.31 -33.45 18.36
C GLY A 442 -0.77 -33.32 19.79
N ASN A 443 0.23 -32.46 20.00
CA ASN A 443 0.74 -32.10 21.33
C ASN A 443 -0.05 -30.96 22.01
N GLY A 444 -1.14 -30.50 21.42
CA GLY A 444 -2.01 -29.45 21.95
C GLY A 444 -1.58 -28.01 21.65
N LYS A 445 -0.39 -27.78 21.08
CA LYS A 445 0.03 -26.43 20.64
C LYS A 445 -0.85 -25.94 19.49
N LYS A 446 -1.06 -24.63 19.44
CA LYS A 446 -1.95 -23.98 18.47
C LYS A 446 -1.25 -22.81 17.81
N TYR A 447 -1.39 -22.71 16.49
CA TYR A 447 -0.85 -21.63 15.69
C TYR A 447 -1.95 -21.10 14.78
N ALA A 448 -2.34 -19.84 14.98
CA ALA A 448 -3.30 -19.16 14.10
C ALA A 448 -2.53 -18.52 12.94
N GLY A 449 -3.08 -18.64 11.74
CA GLY A 449 -2.56 -18.03 10.53
C GLY A 449 -3.70 -17.64 9.59
N VAL A 450 -3.33 -17.15 8.42
CA VAL A 450 -4.32 -16.74 7.41
C VAL A 450 -4.93 -17.98 6.74
N SER A 451 -6.24 -17.99 6.59
CA SER A 451 -6.97 -19.06 5.89
C SER A 451 -8.36 -18.60 5.46
N THR A 452 -8.65 -18.73 4.18
CA THR A 452 -10.00 -18.58 3.59
C THR A 452 -10.67 -19.94 3.30
N THR A 453 -9.89 -21.04 3.34
CA THR A 453 -10.34 -22.37 2.87
C THR A 453 -10.61 -23.36 3.99
N VAL A 454 -10.16 -23.11 5.23
CA VAL A 454 -10.52 -23.91 6.40
C VAL A 454 -11.88 -23.46 6.93
N THR A 455 -12.94 -23.88 6.23
CA THR A 455 -14.34 -23.58 6.58
C THR A 455 -14.97 -24.61 7.53
N LYS A 456 -14.33 -25.77 7.65
CA LYS A 456 -14.68 -26.85 8.58
C LYS A 456 -13.41 -27.50 9.12
N THR A 457 -13.53 -28.20 10.25
CA THR A 457 -12.41 -28.93 10.85
C THR A 457 -11.92 -30.04 9.91
N VAL A 458 -10.59 -30.09 9.70
CA VAL A 458 -9.90 -31.14 8.93
C VAL A 458 -8.89 -31.82 9.83
N GLY A 459 -8.97 -33.14 9.93
CA GLY A 459 -8.19 -33.94 10.89
C GLY A 459 -8.97 -34.28 12.16
N PRO A 460 -8.31 -34.86 13.19
CA PRO A 460 -6.87 -35.09 13.27
C PRO A 460 -6.38 -36.08 12.21
N ALA A 461 -5.26 -35.76 11.57
CA ALA A 461 -4.62 -36.61 10.57
C ALA A 461 -3.10 -36.58 10.73
N PRO A 462 -2.35 -37.57 10.19
CA PRO A 462 -0.90 -37.51 10.17
C PRO A 462 -0.42 -36.19 9.56
N PHE A 463 0.50 -35.52 10.23
CA PHE A 463 1.08 -34.26 9.81
C PHE A 463 2.54 -34.50 9.45
N VAL A 464 2.88 -34.23 8.19
CA VAL A 464 4.17 -34.62 7.61
C VAL A 464 4.81 -33.46 6.88
N THR A 465 6.14 -33.39 6.87
CA THR A 465 6.85 -32.48 5.97
C THR A 465 6.74 -32.97 4.54
N ALA A 466 6.63 -32.06 3.58
CA ALA A 466 6.60 -32.43 2.16
C ALA A 466 7.83 -33.24 1.73
N THR A 467 8.99 -32.96 2.33
CA THR A 467 10.23 -33.72 2.11
C THR A 467 10.14 -35.17 2.54
N SER A 468 9.34 -35.51 3.55
CA SER A 468 9.18 -36.89 4.04
C SER A 468 8.24 -37.75 3.18
N VAL A 469 7.46 -37.13 2.30
CA VAL A 469 6.50 -37.79 1.39
C VAL A 469 6.82 -37.53 -0.09
N LYS A 470 8.06 -37.13 -0.38
CA LYS A 470 8.51 -36.84 -1.75
C LYS A 470 8.65 -38.12 -2.58
N LEU A 471 8.52 -37.98 -3.90
CA LEU A 471 8.98 -39.01 -4.83
C LEU A 471 10.49 -39.19 -4.70
N ALA A 472 10.97 -40.44 -4.81
CA ALA A 472 12.39 -40.76 -4.64
C ALA A 472 13.32 -39.93 -5.56
N ALA A 473 12.88 -39.65 -6.79
CA ALA A 473 13.63 -38.88 -7.78
C ALA A 473 13.47 -37.35 -7.66
N ALA A 474 12.61 -36.85 -6.77
CA ALA A 474 12.38 -35.41 -6.63
C ALA A 474 13.51 -34.74 -5.83
N ASP A 475 13.90 -33.54 -6.29
CA ASP A 475 14.80 -32.66 -5.53
C ASP A 475 14.16 -32.29 -4.19
N THR A 476 14.98 -32.23 -3.13
CA THR A 476 14.49 -32.03 -1.76
C THR A 476 13.97 -30.60 -1.54
N VAL A 477 14.58 -29.58 -2.16
CA VAL A 477 14.10 -28.19 -2.04
C VAL A 477 12.80 -28.00 -2.82
N ALA A 478 12.74 -28.55 -4.03
CA ALA A 478 11.52 -28.55 -4.84
C ALA A 478 10.36 -29.28 -4.14
N ALA A 479 10.64 -30.46 -3.55
CA ALA A 479 9.65 -31.22 -2.79
C ALA A 479 9.23 -30.51 -1.51
N GLY A 480 10.16 -29.93 -0.74
CA GLY A 480 9.86 -29.12 0.43
C GLY A 480 8.90 -27.97 0.10
N ARG A 481 9.03 -27.40 -1.09
CA ARG A 481 8.13 -26.37 -1.64
C ARG A 481 6.84 -26.93 -2.25
N CYS A 482 6.55 -28.23 -2.17
CA CYS A 482 5.37 -28.85 -2.79
C CYS A 482 5.23 -28.50 -4.28
N THR A 483 6.35 -28.50 -5.01
CA THR A 483 6.38 -28.19 -6.44
C THR A 483 5.54 -29.23 -7.21
N PRO A 484 4.77 -28.85 -8.23
CA PRO A 484 3.96 -29.81 -9.00
C PRO A 484 4.75 -31.04 -9.45
N GLY A 485 4.20 -32.23 -9.18
CA GLY A 485 4.80 -33.52 -9.53
C GLY A 485 5.95 -33.99 -8.62
N THR A 486 6.10 -33.43 -7.42
CA THR A 486 7.19 -33.83 -6.49
C THR A 486 6.74 -34.73 -5.34
N LEU A 487 5.44 -34.78 -5.02
CA LEU A 487 4.91 -35.57 -3.91
C LEU A 487 4.48 -36.98 -4.35
N ASP A 488 4.80 -37.99 -3.54
CA ASP A 488 4.42 -39.38 -3.77
C ASP A 488 2.98 -39.62 -3.29
N PRO A 489 2.04 -40.01 -4.18
CA PRO A 489 0.66 -40.27 -3.78
C PRO A 489 0.50 -41.36 -2.72
N ALA A 490 1.33 -42.42 -2.75
CA ALA A 490 1.26 -43.52 -1.80
C ALA A 490 1.67 -43.08 -0.39
N LEU A 491 2.57 -42.09 -0.29
CA LEU A 491 3.03 -41.53 0.97
C LEU A 491 2.20 -40.34 1.45
N THR A 492 1.47 -39.67 0.56
CA THR A 492 0.77 -38.40 0.86
C THR A 492 -0.73 -38.58 1.15
N ALA A 493 -1.36 -39.62 0.61
CA ALA A 493 -2.80 -39.85 0.71
C ALA A 493 -3.32 -39.78 2.16
N GLY A 494 -4.36 -38.96 2.40
CA GLY A 494 -5.03 -38.84 3.70
C GLY A 494 -4.29 -37.98 4.75
N LYS A 495 -3.16 -37.37 4.41
CA LYS A 495 -2.33 -36.60 5.34
C LYS A 495 -2.51 -35.08 5.20
N ILE A 496 -2.13 -34.35 6.25
CA ILE A 496 -1.90 -32.90 6.19
C ILE A 496 -0.42 -32.69 5.91
N VAL A 497 -0.10 -31.88 4.91
CA VAL A 497 1.28 -31.68 4.45
C VAL A 497 1.76 -30.29 4.82
N GLU A 498 2.90 -30.22 5.50
CA GLU A 498 3.65 -28.97 5.65
C GLU A 498 4.44 -28.69 4.37
N CYS A 499 4.27 -27.49 3.82
CA CYS A 499 4.93 -27.02 2.62
C CYS A 499 5.67 -25.70 2.90
N ASP A 500 6.89 -25.59 2.41
CA ASP A 500 7.68 -24.36 2.47
C ASP A 500 7.16 -23.31 1.50
N ARG A 501 7.05 -22.06 1.97
CA ARG A 501 6.95 -20.90 1.09
C ARG A 501 8.25 -20.77 0.27
N GLY A 502 8.12 -20.28 -0.95
CA GLY A 502 9.22 -20.09 -1.90
C GLY A 502 8.68 -19.77 -3.29
N VAL A 503 9.51 -19.79 -4.32
CA VAL A 503 9.21 -19.32 -5.70
C VAL A 503 8.06 -20.02 -6.45
N VAL A 504 7.51 -21.10 -5.89
CA VAL A 504 6.33 -21.77 -6.47
C VAL A 504 5.07 -21.06 -5.99
N ASP A 505 4.12 -20.85 -6.89
CA ASP A 505 2.81 -20.25 -6.59
C ASP A 505 2.11 -20.97 -5.43
N ARG A 506 1.59 -20.18 -4.48
CA ARG A 506 1.01 -20.69 -3.23
C ARG A 506 -0.16 -21.65 -3.49
N VAL A 507 -1.02 -21.33 -4.47
CA VAL A 507 -2.15 -22.18 -4.86
C VAL A 507 -1.68 -23.47 -5.55
N ALA A 508 -0.65 -23.40 -6.40
CA ALA A 508 -0.08 -24.58 -7.07
C ALA A 508 0.45 -25.63 -6.08
N LYS A 509 0.99 -25.20 -4.93
CA LYS A 509 1.41 -26.09 -3.83
C LYS A 509 0.23 -26.89 -3.29
N SER A 510 -0.88 -26.21 -2.99
CA SER A 510 -2.10 -26.88 -2.51
C SER A 510 -2.73 -27.80 -3.56
N ALA A 511 -2.60 -27.47 -4.85
CA ALA A 511 -3.03 -28.33 -5.94
C ALA A 511 -2.17 -29.60 -6.03
N GLU A 512 -0.85 -29.50 -5.81
CA GLU A 512 0.03 -30.67 -5.74
C GLU A 512 -0.30 -31.57 -4.55
N VAL A 513 -0.55 -30.98 -3.37
CA VAL A 513 -1.00 -31.74 -2.19
C VAL A 513 -2.29 -32.50 -2.51
N LYS A 514 -3.26 -31.86 -3.18
CA LYS A 514 -4.49 -32.52 -3.63
C LYS A 514 -4.21 -33.66 -4.62
N ARG A 515 -3.34 -33.42 -5.62
CA ARG A 515 -2.98 -34.41 -6.66
C ARG A 515 -2.40 -35.67 -6.03
N ALA A 516 -1.58 -35.51 -4.99
CA ALA A 516 -0.99 -36.63 -4.24
C ALA A 516 -1.95 -37.23 -3.18
N GLY A 517 -3.20 -36.76 -3.10
CA GLY A 517 -4.22 -37.30 -2.19
C GLY A 517 -4.19 -36.74 -0.77
N GLY A 518 -3.41 -35.70 -0.51
CA GLY A 518 -3.41 -34.98 0.76
C GLY A 518 -4.73 -34.26 1.01
N ILE A 519 -5.09 -34.11 2.28
CA ILE A 519 -6.41 -33.59 2.69
C ILE A 519 -6.36 -32.17 3.26
N GLY A 520 -5.15 -31.63 3.47
CA GLY A 520 -4.94 -30.26 3.95
C GLY A 520 -3.45 -29.87 3.88
N MET A 521 -3.18 -28.58 3.98
CA MET A 521 -1.82 -28.03 3.90
C MET A 521 -1.56 -27.03 5.03
N VAL A 522 -0.33 -27.01 5.54
CA VAL A 522 0.19 -25.91 6.35
C VAL A 522 1.31 -25.26 5.56
N LEU A 523 1.10 -24.04 5.08
CA LEU A 523 2.10 -23.26 4.34
C LEU A 523 2.93 -22.46 5.34
N VAL A 524 4.26 -22.60 5.29
CA VAL A 524 5.16 -22.00 6.27
C VAL A 524 6.11 -21.01 5.59
N ASN A 525 6.11 -19.76 6.03
CA ASN A 525 7.20 -18.83 5.70
C ASN A 525 8.49 -19.25 6.42
N LEU A 526 9.61 -19.22 5.70
CA LEU A 526 10.92 -19.58 6.26
C LEU A 526 11.62 -18.39 6.94
N THR A 527 11.21 -17.18 6.60
CA THR A 527 11.65 -15.90 7.14
C THR A 527 10.41 -15.00 7.32
N PRO A 528 10.46 -13.94 8.15
CA PRO A 528 9.33 -13.03 8.29
C PRO A 528 8.87 -12.52 6.92
N LEU A 529 7.62 -12.79 6.59
CA LEU A 529 7.00 -12.45 5.31
C LEU A 529 5.48 -12.37 5.49
N ASP A 530 4.80 -11.69 4.57
CA ASP A 530 3.34 -11.66 4.55
C ASP A 530 2.72 -13.06 4.49
N THR A 531 1.50 -13.11 5.03
CA THR A 531 0.59 -14.24 4.90
C THR A 531 -0.61 -13.80 4.06
N ASP A 532 -1.06 -14.65 3.14
CA ASP A 532 -2.04 -14.29 2.13
C ASP A 532 -3.33 -15.10 2.24
N ALA A 533 -4.44 -14.47 1.87
CA ALA A 533 -5.78 -15.03 1.92
C ALA A 533 -6.13 -15.88 0.68
N ASP A 534 -5.18 -16.67 0.16
CA ASP A 534 -5.36 -17.38 -1.11
C ASP A 534 -6.47 -18.45 -1.06
N LEU A 535 -7.16 -18.61 -2.19
CA LEU A 535 -8.10 -19.70 -2.40
C LEU A 535 -7.37 -21.00 -2.79
N HIS A 536 -6.81 -21.65 -1.78
CA HIS A 536 -6.14 -22.94 -1.91
C HIS A 536 -7.05 -24.10 -2.34
N THR A 537 -6.49 -25.06 -3.10
CA THR A 537 -7.23 -26.23 -3.61
C THR A 537 -7.54 -27.28 -2.53
N VAL A 538 -6.81 -27.25 -1.40
CA VAL A 538 -7.12 -27.98 -0.17
C VAL A 538 -7.20 -27.00 1.01
N PRO A 539 -7.94 -27.32 2.09
CA PRO A 539 -7.96 -26.51 3.30
C PRO A 539 -6.54 -26.23 3.79
N THR A 540 -6.19 -24.94 3.89
CA THR A 540 -4.82 -24.50 4.14
C THR A 540 -4.76 -23.42 5.20
N VAL A 541 -3.76 -23.47 6.09
CA VAL A 541 -3.38 -22.35 6.97
C VAL A 541 -1.99 -21.88 6.58
N HIS A 542 -1.83 -20.60 6.30
CA HIS A 542 -0.55 -19.95 6.03
C HIS A 542 -0.03 -19.29 7.32
N LEU A 543 1.12 -19.76 7.79
CA LEU A 543 1.80 -19.28 8.99
C LEU A 543 3.06 -18.48 8.61
N ASP A 544 3.24 -17.33 9.24
CA ASP A 544 4.52 -16.63 9.18
C ASP A 544 5.60 -17.39 9.99
N SER A 545 6.87 -17.06 9.79
CA SER A 545 8.02 -17.84 10.25
C SER A 545 8.09 -18.06 11.78
N ASP A 546 7.65 -17.10 12.58
CA ASP A 546 7.63 -17.19 14.04
C ASP A 546 6.67 -18.28 14.56
N LEU A 547 5.55 -18.50 13.87
CA LEU A 547 4.56 -19.53 14.17
C LEU A 547 4.78 -20.82 13.36
N GLY A 548 5.24 -20.67 12.12
CA GLY A 548 5.37 -21.74 11.13
C GLY A 548 6.58 -22.62 11.32
N LEU A 549 7.76 -22.06 11.66
CA LEU A 549 8.97 -22.87 11.88
C LEU A 549 8.81 -23.86 13.05
N PRO A 550 8.19 -23.49 14.19
CA PRO A 550 7.84 -24.47 15.23
C PRO A 550 6.87 -25.56 14.76
N ALA A 551 5.87 -25.20 13.93
CA ALA A 551 4.92 -26.17 13.39
C ALA A 551 5.61 -27.15 12.43
N LYS A 552 6.49 -26.66 11.55
CA LYS A 552 7.33 -27.46 10.66
C LYS A 552 8.25 -28.41 11.42
N ALA A 553 8.93 -27.93 12.45
CA ALA A 553 9.79 -28.77 13.29
C ALA A 553 9.00 -29.92 13.95
N TYR A 554 7.75 -29.66 14.36
CA TYR A 554 6.87 -30.71 14.89
C TYR A 554 6.42 -31.71 13.80
N ALA A 555 6.12 -31.26 12.58
CA ALA A 555 5.76 -32.12 11.45
C ALA A 555 6.83 -33.17 11.11
N ALA A 556 8.10 -32.89 11.44
CA ALA A 556 9.22 -33.80 11.25
C ALA A 556 9.32 -34.90 12.34
N THR A 557 8.49 -34.85 13.39
CA THR A 557 8.52 -35.83 14.48
C THR A 557 7.72 -37.09 14.14
N ALA A 558 8.17 -38.25 14.61
CA ALA A 558 7.48 -39.51 14.39
C ALA A 558 6.08 -39.50 15.05
N GLY A 559 5.04 -39.83 14.28
CA GLY A 559 3.65 -39.86 14.76
C GLY A 559 3.01 -38.47 14.93
N ALA A 560 3.61 -37.41 14.37
CA ALA A 560 3.03 -36.07 14.37
C ALA A 560 1.62 -36.09 13.75
N THR A 561 0.69 -35.39 14.38
CA THR A 561 -0.67 -35.18 13.87
C THR A 561 -1.06 -33.72 13.94
N ALA A 562 -1.94 -33.29 13.06
CA ALA A 562 -2.49 -31.94 13.09
C ALA A 562 -3.99 -31.96 12.80
N THR A 563 -4.65 -30.90 13.24
CA THR A 563 -6.04 -30.59 12.92
C THR A 563 -6.10 -29.12 12.46
N LEU A 564 -6.65 -28.86 11.29
CA LEU A 564 -6.95 -27.50 10.83
C LEU A 564 -8.35 -27.13 11.31
N VAL A 565 -8.46 -26.03 12.05
CA VAL A 565 -9.72 -25.57 12.66
C VAL A 565 -10.08 -24.18 12.12
N PRO A 566 -11.35 -23.93 11.76
CA PRO A 566 -11.79 -22.61 11.32
C PRO A 566 -11.59 -21.54 12.40
N GLY A 567 -11.15 -20.35 12.00
CA GLY A 567 -10.95 -19.20 12.88
C GLY A 567 -9.70 -19.32 13.76
N ASN A 568 -9.47 -18.26 14.54
CA ASN A 568 -8.40 -18.20 15.52
C ASN A 568 -8.86 -18.73 16.88
N THR A 569 -8.30 -19.86 17.29
CA THR A 569 -8.60 -20.53 18.58
C THR A 569 -7.49 -20.38 19.63
N THR A 570 -6.50 -19.52 19.36
CA THR A 570 -5.34 -19.28 20.23
C THR A 570 -5.62 -18.27 21.34
N LYS A 571 -6.68 -17.46 21.21
CA LYS A 571 -7.00 -16.29 22.05
C LYS A 571 -5.99 -15.14 21.94
N ILE A 572 -5.02 -15.23 21.03
CA ILE A 572 -4.08 -14.16 20.69
C ILE A 572 -4.70 -13.35 19.56
N SER A 573 -4.82 -12.04 19.74
CA SER A 573 -5.31 -11.15 18.69
C SER A 573 -4.17 -10.82 17.73
N THR A 574 -4.39 -11.04 16.45
CA THR A 574 -3.49 -10.60 15.36
C THR A 574 -3.52 -9.07 15.28
N PRO A 575 -2.39 -8.35 15.38
CA PRO A 575 -2.37 -6.91 15.20
C PRO A 575 -2.67 -6.51 13.74
N TYR A 576 -3.48 -5.46 13.54
CA TYR A 576 -3.73 -4.81 12.25
C TYR A 576 -4.14 -3.35 12.49
N PRO A 577 -3.97 -2.44 11.51
CA PRO A 577 -3.27 -2.66 10.23
C PRO A 577 -1.76 -2.72 10.40
N GLN A 578 -1.10 -3.63 9.69
CA GLN A 578 0.37 -3.70 9.56
C GLN A 578 0.74 -3.42 8.11
N ILE A 579 1.89 -2.77 7.86
CA ILE A 579 2.40 -2.63 6.49
C ILE A 579 2.79 -4.01 5.96
N ALA A 580 2.34 -4.33 4.75
CA ALA A 580 2.67 -5.58 4.10
C ALA A 580 4.17 -5.66 3.80
N GLY A 581 4.83 -6.76 4.14
CA GLY A 581 6.20 -7.13 3.76
C GLY A 581 6.55 -6.90 2.29
N PHE A 582 5.62 -7.05 1.34
CA PHE A 582 5.87 -6.76 -0.08
C PHE A 582 5.76 -5.26 -0.44
N SER A 583 4.99 -4.45 0.29
CA SER A 583 4.65 -3.05 -0.07
C SER A 583 5.86 -2.13 -0.18
N SER A 584 6.39 -1.82 -1.36
CA SER A 584 7.64 -1.08 -1.58
C SER A 584 7.90 0.15 -0.68
N ARG A 585 9.18 0.40 -0.36
CA ARG A 585 9.62 1.36 0.68
C ARG A 585 10.38 2.52 0.07
N GLY A 586 10.33 3.67 0.72
CA GLY A 586 11.28 4.76 0.48
C GLY A 586 12.66 4.48 1.11
N PRO A 587 13.58 5.45 1.12
CA PRO A 587 13.48 6.77 0.50
C PRO A 587 13.45 6.68 -1.03
N SER A 588 12.92 7.74 -1.67
CA SER A 588 12.95 7.87 -3.13
C SER A 588 14.37 8.17 -3.61
N VAL A 589 14.84 7.43 -4.62
CA VAL A 589 16.16 7.63 -5.23
C VAL A 589 16.13 8.76 -6.25
N SER A 590 14.98 9.03 -6.88
CA SER A 590 14.85 10.05 -7.93
C SER A 590 15.04 11.50 -7.45
N ASN A 591 14.98 11.73 -6.14
CA ASN A 591 15.16 13.03 -5.50
C ASN A 591 16.07 12.97 -4.27
N ASN A 592 16.94 11.96 -4.18
CA ASN A 592 17.88 11.81 -3.07
C ASN A 592 17.22 11.84 -1.67
N GLY A 593 16.02 11.26 -1.55
CA GLY A 593 15.26 11.20 -0.30
C GLY A 593 14.73 12.55 0.23
N ASP A 594 14.75 13.62 -0.58
CA ASP A 594 14.27 14.94 -0.17
C ASP A 594 12.74 15.08 -0.23
N ILE A 595 12.03 14.14 -0.90
CA ILE A 595 10.58 13.98 -0.81
C ILE A 595 10.24 12.65 -0.14
N LEU A 596 9.45 12.71 0.92
CA LEU A 596 9.04 11.51 1.65
C LEU A 596 8.02 10.69 0.85
N LYS A 597 8.35 9.43 0.59
CA LYS A 597 7.46 8.43 -0.01
C LYS A 597 7.53 7.08 0.73
N PRO A 598 6.46 6.26 0.73
CA PRO A 598 5.13 6.53 0.16
C PRO A 598 4.40 7.67 0.89
N ASP A 599 3.30 8.18 0.35
CA ASP A 599 2.56 9.29 0.97
C ASP A 599 1.65 8.82 2.11
N ILE A 600 1.01 7.66 1.93
CA ILE A 600 -0.03 7.13 2.84
C ILE A 600 -0.16 5.61 2.67
N ALA A 601 -0.75 4.93 3.66
CA ALA A 601 -1.11 3.51 3.60
C ALA A 601 -2.64 3.30 3.55
N ALA A 602 -3.06 2.23 2.87
CA ALA A 602 -4.46 1.79 2.81
C ALA A 602 -4.55 0.25 2.68
N PRO A 603 -5.73 -0.35 2.91
CA PRO A 603 -5.92 -1.79 2.81
C PRO A 603 -5.49 -2.34 1.45
N GLY A 604 -4.55 -3.29 1.46
CA GLY A 604 -4.02 -3.90 0.24
C GLY A 604 -3.66 -5.37 0.38
N VAL A 605 -4.05 -6.04 1.47
CA VAL A 605 -3.75 -7.47 1.69
C VAL A 605 -5.06 -8.24 1.85
N GLY A 606 -5.27 -9.25 0.99
CA GLY A 606 -6.48 -10.08 1.01
C GLY A 606 -7.74 -9.28 0.73
N ILE A 607 -7.72 -8.41 -0.28
CA ILE A 607 -8.88 -7.61 -0.68
C ILE A 607 -9.78 -8.45 -1.60
N LEU A 608 -11.04 -8.63 -1.18
CA LEU A 608 -12.06 -9.33 -1.95
C LEU A 608 -12.80 -8.34 -2.85
N ALA A 609 -12.66 -8.48 -4.17
CA ALA A 609 -13.38 -7.64 -5.13
C ALA A 609 -13.84 -8.47 -6.34
N SER A 610 -14.51 -7.84 -7.31
CA SER A 610 -14.91 -8.53 -8.54
C SER A 610 -13.70 -8.79 -9.44
N ILE A 611 -13.68 -9.92 -10.13
CA ILE A 611 -12.62 -10.26 -11.09
C ILE A 611 -13.22 -10.73 -12.41
N SER A 612 -12.39 -10.74 -13.45
CA SER A 612 -12.74 -11.26 -14.77
C SER A 612 -12.73 -12.80 -14.77
N PRO A 613 -13.82 -13.49 -15.14
CA PRO A 613 -13.91 -14.95 -15.10
C PRO A 613 -13.02 -15.67 -16.11
N GLN A 614 -12.45 -14.96 -17.08
CA GLN A 614 -11.72 -15.51 -18.23
C GLN A 614 -10.50 -16.33 -17.82
N LEU A 615 -9.61 -15.77 -17.01
CA LEU A 615 -8.40 -16.45 -16.52
C LEU A 615 -8.54 -17.01 -15.11
N ASP A 616 -9.53 -16.56 -14.33
CA ASP A 616 -9.72 -16.99 -12.94
C ASP A 616 -10.67 -18.20 -12.79
N GLY A 617 -10.62 -19.13 -13.75
CA GLY A 617 -11.37 -20.40 -13.68
C GLY A 617 -12.90 -20.24 -13.62
N GLY A 618 -13.44 -19.14 -14.15
CA GLY A 618 -14.87 -18.83 -14.12
C GLY A 618 -15.35 -18.10 -12.86
N ARG A 619 -14.46 -17.73 -11.94
CA ARG A 619 -14.81 -16.96 -10.75
C ARG A 619 -15.15 -15.51 -11.10
N THR A 620 -16.05 -14.90 -10.34
CA THR A 620 -16.46 -13.50 -10.53
C THR A 620 -16.05 -12.59 -9.39
N ALA A 621 -15.38 -13.15 -8.37
CA ALA A 621 -14.77 -12.43 -7.28
C ALA A 621 -13.55 -13.23 -6.78
N ASP A 622 -12.51 -12.54 -6.32
CA ASP A 622 -11.30 -13.16 -5.78
C ASP A 622 -10.58 -12.25 -4.77
N PHE A 623 -9.72 -12.87 -3.95
CA PHE A 623 -8.84 -12.22 -2.99
C PHE A 623 -7.49 -11.91 -3.64
N LEU A 624 -7.17 -10.61 -3.79
CA LEU A 624 -5.86 -10.17 -4.25
C LEU A 624 -5.12 -9.36 -3.17
N SER A 625 -3.80 -9.41 -3.21
CA SER A 625 -2.90 -8.62 -2.36
C SER A 625 -1.94 -7.82 -3.23
N GLY A 626 -1.75 -6.55 -2.91
CA GLY A 626 -0.84 -5.64 -3.60
C GLY A 626 -1.08 -4.18 -3.21
N THR A 627 -0.07 -3.33 -3.41
CA THR A 627 -0.29 -1.87 -3.45
C THR A 627 -1.27 -1.46 -4.54
N SER A 628 -1.41 -2.29 -5.58
CA SER A 628 -2.46 -2.24 -6.59
C SER A 628 -3.88 -2.27 -6.02
N MET A 629 -4.10 -2.95 -4.89
CA MET A 629 -5.40 -2.99 -4.20
C MET A 629 -5.53 -1.85 -3.18
N ALA A 630 -4.42 -1.27 -2.71
CA ALA A 630 -4.43 -0.11 -1.82
C ALA A 630 -4.73 1.21 -2.55
N ALA A 631 -4.15 1.41 -3.73
CA ALA A 631 -4.40 2.59 -4.59
C ALA A 631 -5.89 2.87 -4.87
N PRO A 632 -6.75 1.88 -5.23
CA PRO A 632 -8.16 2.13 -5.51
C PRO A 632 -8.96 2.50 -4.26
N HIS A 633 -8.53 2.10 -3.06
CA HIS A 633 -9.16 2.60 -1.83
C HIS A 633 -8.97 4.11 -1.70
N ILE A 634 -7.74 4.61 -1.92
CA ILE A 634 -7.45 6.05 -1.90
C ILE A 634 -8.17 6.78 -3.04
N ALA A 635 -8.23 6.21 -4.24
CA ALA A 635 -8.99 6.78 -5.36
C ALA A 635 -10.49 6.91 -5.03
N GLY A 636 -11.10 5.88 -4.44
CA GLY A 636 -12.49 5.93 -3.99
C GLY A 636 -12.70 6.96 -2.88
N LEU A 637 -11.79 7.07 -1.92
CA LEU A 637 -11.87 8.10 -0.87
C LEU A 637 -11.74 9.51 -1.43
N ALA A 638 -10.85 9.72 -2.40
CA ALA A 638 -10.74 10.99 -3.13
C ALA A 638 -12.05 11.29 -3.89
N ALA A 639 -12.72 10.31 -4.48
CA ALA A 639 -14.01 10.51 -5.13
C ALA A 639 -15.11 10.92 -4.15
N LEU A 640 -15.18 10.29 -2.96
CA LEU A 640 -16.04 10.75 -1.87
C LEU A 640 -15.68 12.18 -1.43
N PHE A 641 -14.40 12.52 -1.47
CA PHE A 641 -13.91 13.85 -1.15
C PHE A 641 -14.40 14.90 -2.15
N VAL A 642 -14.18 14.67 -3.44
CA VAL A 642 -14.61 15.52 -4.55
C VAL A 642 -16.12 15.73 -4.52
N GLN A 643 -16.92 14.70 -4.20
CA GLN A 643 -18.37 14.87 -4.05
C GLN A 643 -18.72 15.97 -3.03
N LYS A 644 -18.04 15.98 -1.89
CA LYS A 644 -18.33 16.93 -0.80
C LYS A 644 -17.65 18.28 -1.00
N HIS A 645 -16.46 18.27 -1.60
CA HIS A 645 -15.59 19.44 -1.79
C HIS A 645 -15.14 19.56 -3.25
N PRO A 646 -16.07 19.79 -4.20
CA PRO A 646 -15.80 19.66 -5.64
C PRO A 646 -14.87 20.71 -6.25
N LYS A 647 -14.39 21.66 -5.46
CA LYS A 647 -13.50 22.75 -5.88
C LYS A 647 -12.10 22.67 -5.26
N TRP A 648 -11.86 21.67 -4.42
CA TRP A 648 -10.54 21.49 -3.80
C TRP A 648 -9.56 20.96 -4.83
N SER A 649 -8.31 21.42 -4.73
CA SER A 649 -7.24 20.91 -5.60
C SER A 649 -6.89 19.46 -5.24
N PRO A 650 -6.28 18.70 -6.17
CA PRO A 650 -5.71 17.39 -5.86
C PRO A 650 -4.77 17.41 -4.65
N MET A 651 -3.96 18.46 -4.50
CA MET A 651 -2.99 18.56 -3.41
C MET A 651 -3.64 18.89 -2.07
N GLU A 652 -4.74 19.65 -2.04
CA GLU A 652 -5.53 19.86 -0.83
C GLU A 652 -6.18 18.55 -0.36
N ILE A 653 -6.68 17.73 -1.29
CA ILE A 653 -7.24 16.40 -0.99
C ILE A 653 -6.14 15.47 -0.46
N LYS A 654 -4.98 15.41 -1.15
CA LYS A 654 -3.80 14.64 -0.71
C LYS A 654 -3.38 15.04 0.70
N SER A 655 -3.29 16.34 0.96
CA SER A 655 -2.96 16.86 2.29
C SER A 655 -3.99 16.49 3.36
N ALA A 656 -5.29 16.51 3.04
CA ALA A 656 -6.33 16.14 3.99
C ALA A 656 -6.24 14.65 4.39
N LEU A 657 -5.98 13.78 3.41
CA LEU A 657 -5.75 12.36 3.64
C LEU A 657 -4.51 12.13 4.51
N MET A 658 -3.36 12.73 4.15
CA MET A 658 -2.11 12.56 4.87
C MET A 658 -2.18 13.07 6.32
N THR A 659 -2.64 14.30 6.52
CA THR A 659 -2.55 14.96 7.83
C THR A 659 -3.52 14.42 8.88
N THR A 660 -4.49 13.60 8.45
CA THR A 660 -5.48 12.94 9.30
C THR A 660 -5.24 11.44 9.48
N ALA A 661 -4.22 10.89 8.82
CA ALA A 661 -3.84 9.49 8.90
C ALA A 661 -3.39 9.09 10.32
N THR A 662 -3.45 7.78 10.59
CA THR A 662 -3.10 7.20 11.90
C THR A 662 -2.02 6.15 11.77
N ASP A 663 -1.17 5.99 12.80
CA ASP A 663 -0.08 5.01 12.78
C ASP A 663 -0.60 3.59 12.50
N THR A 664 0.07 2.88 11.60
CA THR A 664 -0.05 1.42 11.49
C THR A 664 0.61 0.74 12.70
N LYS A 665 0.57 -0.59 12.75
CA LYS A 665 1.11 -1.42 13.82
C LYS A 665 2.26 -2.29 13.32
N ASN A 666 3.16 -2.64 14.22
CA ASN A 666 4.13 -3.71 14.05
C ASN A 666 3.50 -5.06 14.46
N SER A 667 4.24 -6.15 14.24
CA SER A 667 3.80 -7.53 14.56
C SER A 667 3.57 -7.77 16.05
N ASP A 668 4.22 -6.99 16.93
CA ASP A 668 4.02 -7.02 18.38
C ASP A 668 2.84 -6.14 18.85
N GLY A 669 2.18 -5.43 17.92
CA GLY A 669 1.08 -4.51 18.18
C GLY A 669 1.49 -3.11 18.63
N SER A 670 2.80 -2.82 18.73
CA SER A 670 3.31 -1.46 18.90
C SER A 670 3.03 -0.61 17.66
N LYS A 671 3.09 0.72 17.80
CA LYS A 671 2.92 1.63 16.66
C LYS A 671 4.12 1.51 15.72
N ASN A 672 3.84 1.36 14.43
CA ASN A 672 4.85 1.59 13.42
C ASN A 672 5.12 3.10 13.33
N THR A 673 6.38 3.51 13.37
CA THR A 673 6.80 4.92 13.23
C THR A 673 7.74 5.12 12.05
N ASP A 674 7.93 4.13 11.20
CA ASP A 674 8.74 4.22 9.98
C ASP A 674 7.92 4.89 8.86
N PRO A 675 8.24 6.14 8.48
CA PRO A 675 7.52 6.85 7.44
C PRO A 675 7.90 6.37 6.03
N PHE A 676 9.02 5.65 5.84
CA PHE A 676 9.38 5.06 4.55
C PHE A 676 8.59 3.78 4.25
N ALA A 677 7.92 3.22 5.26
CA ALA A 677 6.99 2.11 5.11
C ALA A 677 5.53 2.57 4.98
N GLN A 678 5.08 3.50 5.83
CA GLN A 678 3.65 3.86 5.93
C GLN A 678 3.29 5.26 5.41
N GLY A 679 4.28 6.08 5.05
CA GLY A 679 4.07 7.49 4.79
C GLY A 679 3.54 8.22 6.02
N ALA A 680 2.43 8.94 5.86
CA ALA A 680 1.73 9.60 6.96
C ALA A 680 1.00 8.63 7.91
N GLY A 681 0.78 7.37 7.49
CA GLY A 681 0.06 6.33 8.23
C GLY A 681 -1.09 5.72 7.43
N GLU A 682 -1.88 4.88 8.10
CA GLU A 682 -3.15 4.35 7.60
C GLU A 682 -4.17 5.47 7.40
N VAL A 683 -4.82 5.49 6.25
CA VAL A 683 -5.90 6.43 5.94
C VAL A 683 -7.03 6.40 6.96
N ASN A 684 -7.59 7.57 7.30
CA ASN A 684 -8.71 7.71 8.22
C ASN A 684 -9.91 8.41 7.56
N PRO A 685 -10.83 7.64 6.94
CA PRO A 685 -11.96 8.20 6.18
C PRO A 685 -12.89 9.09 6.99
N SER A 686 -13.02 8.83 8.30
CA SER A 686 -13.87 9.64 9.18
C SER A 686 -13.27 11.02 9.48
N ALA A 687 -11.94 11.13 9.49
CA ALA A 687 -11.24 12.37 9.82
C ALA A 687 -10.90 13.22 8.59
N MET A 688 -10.77 12.61 7.40
CA MET A 688 -10.29 13.30 6.19
C MET A 688 -11.08 14.56 5.84
N PHE A 689 -12.39 14.59 6.10
CA PHE A 689 -13.25 15.77 5.83
C PHE A 689 -13.07 16.94 6.80
N ASN A 690 -12.27 16.77 7.85
CA ASN A 690 -12.04 17.80 8.86
C ASN A 690 -10.54 17.95 9.16
N PRO A 691 -9.68 18.21 8.13
CA PRO A 691 -8.22 18.21 8.30
C PRO A 691 -7.71 19.45 9.03
N ALA A 692 -8.58 20.45 9.26
CA ALA A 692 -8.32 21.73 9.90
C ALA A 692 -7.36 22.66 9.13
N LEU A 693 -6.17 22.20 8.75
CA LEU A 693 -5.22 22.90 7.89
C LEU A 693 -4.79 21.96 6.76
N VAL A 694 -4.53 22.51 5.57
CA VAL A 694 -4.01 21.76 4.42
C VAL A 694 -2.81 22.44 3.81
N TYR A 695 -1.90 21.63 3.28
CA TYR A 695 -0.76 22.04 2.47
C TYR A 695 -1.21 21.97 1.01
N ASN A 696 -1.06 23.05 0.27
CA ASN A 696 -1.44 23.12 -1.14
C ASN A 696 -0.21 23.41 -2.00
N ALA A 697 -0.22 22.90 -3.23
CA ALA A 697 0.78 23.14 -4.25
C ALA A 697 0.07 23.13 -5.62
N GLY A 698 0.61 23.87 -6.59
CA GLY A 698 0.12 23.88 -7.97
C GLY A 698 1.25 24.02 -8.99
N ASP A 699 0.90 24.38 -10.23
CA ASP A 699 1.80 24.38 -11.38
C ASP A 699 3.15 25.06 -11.13
N GLN A 700 3.13 26.26 -10.53
CA GLN A 700 4.36 27.00 -10.24
C GLN A 700 5.23 26.28 -9.21
N ASP A 701 4.64 25.67 -8.17
CA ASP A 701 5.40 24.91 -7.17
C ASP A 701 6.02 23.64 -7.79
N TRP A 702 5.32 22.99 -8.72
CA TRP A 702 5.83 21.80 -9.41
C TRP A 702 6.95 22.13 -10.39
N LEU A 703 6.81 23.21 -11.17
CA LEU A 703 7.86 23.70 -12.07
C LEU A 703 9.10 24.15 -11.28
N SER A 704 8.90 24.91 -10.20
CA SER A 704 9.98 25.28 -9.28
C SER A 704 10.69 24.06 -8.69
N TYR A 705 9.96 23.00 -8.38
CA TYR A 705 10.53 21.75 -7.88
C TYR A 705 11.38 21.04 -8.96
N ILE A 706 10.91 20.98 -10.20
CA ILE A 706 11.64 20.38 -11.33
C ILE A 706 12.93 21.17 -11.63
N GLU A 707 12.85 22.50 -11.65
CA GLU A 707 14.02 23.41 -11.72
C GLU A 707 14.98 23.18 -10.54
N GLY A 708 14.43 22.92 -9.36
CA GLY A 708 15.14 22.57 -8.13
C GLY A 708 15.92 21.25 -8.19
N LEU A 709 15.50 20.31 -9.04
CA LEU A 709 16.23 19.08 -9.33
C LEU A 709 17.35 19.29 -10.37
N GLY A 710 17.44 20.48 -10.98
CA GLY A 710 18.44 20.83 -11.99
C GLY A 710 17.95 20.72 -13.44
N TYR A 711 16.65 20.45 -13.67
CA TYR A 711 16.08 20.43 -15.02
C TYR A 711 15.60 21.83 -15.43
N ASP A 712 16.16 22.39 -16.50
CA ASP A 712 15.68 23.64 -17.09
C ASP A 712 14.33 23.39 -17.80
N THR A 713 13.26 23.94 -17.22
CA THR A 713 11.91 23.81 -17.77
C THR A 713 11.63 24.84 -18.87
N GLY A 714 12.47 25.86 -19.02
CA GLY A 714 12.24 27.00 -19.91
C GLY A 714 11.08 27.92 -19.49
N THR A 715 10.47 27.69 -18.31
CA THR A 715 9.28 28.44 -17.85
C THR A 715 9.62 29.71 -17.06
N GLY A 716 10.87 29.84 -16.61
CA GLY A 716 11.30 30.93 -15.73
C GLY A 716 10.81 30.79 -14.27
N ALA A 717 10.28 29.63 -13.89
CA ALA A 717 9.97 29.33 -12.49
C ALA A 717 11.26 29.33 -11.64
N PRO A 718 11.25 29.92 -10.44
CA PRO A 718 12.44 29.92 -9.60
C PRO A 718 12.70 28.51 -9.06
N ALA A 719 13.93 28.01 -9.19
CA ALA A 719 14.32 26.73 -8.59
C ALA A 719 14.09 26.74 -7.06
N VAL A 720 13.41 25.72 -6.55
CA VAL A 720 13.23 25.48 -5.10
C VAL A 720 13.86 24.16 -4.71
N ALA A 721 14.60 24.12 -3.61
CA ALA A 721 15.16 22.86 -3.14
C ALA A 721 14.04 21.81 -2.95
N PRO A 722 14.21 20.55 -3.40
CA PRO A 722 13.21 19.50 -3.27
C PRO A 722 12.65 19.36 -1.84
N SER A 723 13.50 19.43 -0.83
CA SER A 723 13.11 19.37 0.60
C SER A 723 12.21 20.53 1.05
N ASP A 724 12.21 21.65 0.31
CA ASP A 724 11.39 22.84 0.58
C ASP A 724 10.04 22.85 -0.18
N TYR A 725 9.75 21.83 -0.99
CA TYR A 725 8.44 21.66 -1.62
C TYR A 725 7.30 21.62 -0.58
N ASN A 726 6.18 22.30 -0.87
CA ASN A 726 5.10 22.50 0.10
C ASN A 726 4.17 21.28 0.25
N GLN A 727 4.70 20.18 0.78
CA GLN A 727 3.96 18.97 1.10
C GLN A 727 3.71 18.82 2.60
N ALA A 728 2.70 18.01 2.94
CA ALA A 728 2.37 17.58 4.30
C ALA A 728 3.39 16.60 4.93
N SER A 729 4.62 16.55 4.44
CA SER A 729 5.77 15.81 4.94
C SER A 729 7.06 16.65 4.79
N ILE A 730 8.10 16.30 5.54
CA ILE A 730 9.42 16.93 5.46
C ILE A 730 10.46 15.82 5.36
N ALA A 731 11.30 15.84 4.32
CA ALA A 731 12.40 14.91 4.23
C ALA A 731 13.69 15.60 3.79
N SER A 732 14.83 15.01 4.16
CA SER A 732 16.10 15.29 3.50
C SER A 732 17.05 14.11 3.61
N GLY A 733 17.55 13.62 2.48
CA GLY A 733 18.51 12.51 2.41
C GLY A 733 19.97 12.94 2.51
N SER A 734 20.26 14.24 2.56
CA SER A 734 21.62 14.77 2.77
C SER A 734 21.61 16.03 3.63
N LEU A 735 21.19 15.86 4.89
CA LEU A 735 21.21 16.96 5.85
C LEU A 735 22.61 17.13 6.42
N VAL A 736 23.25 18.23 6.06
CA VAL A 736 24.60 18.52 6.55
C VAL A 736 24.59 18.84 8.06
N SER A 737 24.13 20.03 8.44
CA SER A 737 24.11 20.48 9.85
C SER A 737 22.75 21.01 10.25
N THR A 738 22.21 21.93 9.46
CA THR A 738 20.91 22.54 9.68
C THR A 738 20.16 22.60 8.37
N LEU A 739 18.93 22.10 8.38
CA LEU A 739 17.94 22.28 7.33
C LEU A 739 16.90 23.29 7.83
N THR A 740 16.56 24.28 7.00
CA THR A 740 15.39 25.14 7.25
C THR A 740 14.48 25.05 6.06
N VAL A 741 13.25 24.60 6.30
CA VAL A 741 12.20 24.56 5.26
C VAL A 741 11.08 25.53 5.61
N THR A 742 10.49 26.14 4.61
CA THR A 742 9.27 26.93 4.67
C THR A 742 8.09 26.05 4.26
N ARG A 743 7.00 26.15 4.99
CA ARG A 743 5.72 25.53 4.64
C ARG A 743 4.62 26.57 4.70
N THR A 744 3.65 26.42 3.82
CA THR A 744 2.46 27.26 3.76
C THR A 744 1.22 26.39 3.92
N VAL A 745 0.36 26.76 4.88
CA VAL A 745 -0.88 26.04 5.15
C VAL A 745 -2.09 26.96 4.97
N THR A 746 -3.17 26.38 4.45
CA THR A 746 -4.47 27.02 4.28
C THR A 746 -5.42 26.52 5.36
N ALA A 747 -6.13 27.44 6.03
CA ALA A 747 -7.11 27.07 7.04
C ALA A 747 -8.44 26.59 6.44
N VAL A 748 -8.81 25.37 6.77
CA VAL A 748 -10.15 24.78 6.54
C VAL A 748 -11.06 25.02 7.75
N LYS A 749 -10.45 25.20 8.92
CA LYS A 749 -11.11 25.58 10.17
C LYS A 749 -10.39 26.78 10.76
N THR A 750 -11.14 27.77 11.23
CA THR A 750 -10.59 28.93 11.94
C THR A 750 -10.13 28.53 13.34
N GLY A 751 -9.16 29.25 13.87
CA GLY A 751 -8.73 29.06 15.25
C GLY A 751 -7.24 29.30 15.45
N LEU A 752 -6.81 29.01 16.68
CA LEU A 752 -5.42 29.02 17.08
C LEU A 752 -4.85 27.60 16.97
N TYR A 753 -3.66 27.49 16.38
CA TYR A 753 -2.93 26.25 16.20
C TYR A 753 -1.53 26.40 16.77
N VAL A 754 -1.12 25.45 17.63
CA VAL A 754 0.21 25.42 18.27
C VAL A 754 1.04 24.28 17.70
N ALA A 755 2.24 24.58 17.23
CA ALA A 755 3.16 23.58 16.70
C ALA A 755 3.87 22.81 17.82
N LYS A 756 3.98 21.49 17.64
CA LYS A 756 4.91 20.62 18.36
C LYS A 756 5.68 19.80 17.35
N ALA A 757 7.00 19.77 17.46
CA ALA A 757 7.84 18.98 16.56
C ALA A 757 8.93 18.26 17.35
N SER A 758 9.23 17.02 16.97
CA SER A 758 10.29 16.22 17.57
C SER A 758 10.84 15.22 16.58
N VAL A 759 12.17 15.15 16.49
CA VAL A 759 12.94 14.15 15.75
C VAL A 759 14.12 13.76 16.66
N PRO A 760 14.30 12.46 16.99
CA PRO A 760 15.43 12.02 17.81
C PRO A 760 16.77 12.50 17.25
N GLY A 761 17.65 13.01 18.10
CA GLY A 761 18.97 13.50 17.69
C GLY A 761 18.98 14.84 16.94
N PHE A 762 17.86 15.57 16.94
CA PHE A 762 17.74 16.91 16.36
C PHE A 762 17.12 17.93 17.32
N LYS A 763 17.57 19.18 17.22
CA LYS A 763 16.84 20.35 17.74
C LYS A 763 15.92 20.87 16.65
N VAL A 764 14.61 20.80 16.87
CA VAL A 764 13.58 21.27 15.93
C VAL A 764 12.90 22.52 16.46
N THR A 765 12.88 23.59 15.66
CA THR A 765 12.24 24.87 15.99
C THR A 765 11.25 25.26 14.90
N VAL A 766 10.05 25.68 15.29
CA VAL A 766 9.00 26.14 14.38
C VAL A 766 8.75 27.63 14.60
N SER A 767 8.78 28.44 13.53
CA SER A 767 8.62 29.90 13.61
C SER A 767 7.69 30.44 12.51
N PRO A 768 6.56 31.09 12.85
CA PRO A 768 6.00 31.19 14.21
C PRO A 768 5.52 29.82 14.71
N SER A 769 5.61 29.57 16.02
CA SER A 769 5.11 28.34 16.65
C SER A 769 3.60 28.35 16.91
N ILE A 770 2.94 29.49 16.65
CA ILE A 770 1.50 29.70 16.79
C ILE A 770 0.97 30.32 15.51
N LEU A 771 -0.06 29.71 14.93
CA LEU A 771 -0.82 30.25 13.80
C LEU A 771 -2.24 30.56 14.23
N VAL A 772 -2.72 31.77 13.93
CA VAL A 772 -4.08 32.23 14.25
C VAL A 772 -4.83 32.57 12.97
N PHE A 773 -5.84 31.77 12.63
CA PHE A 773 -6.67 31.98 11.44
C PHE A 773 -8.03 32.54 11.82
N SER A 774 -8.36 33.71 11.28
CA SER A 774 -9.64 34.39 11.52
C SER A 774 -10.71 34.04 10.49
N LYS A 775 -10.33 33.46 9.35
CA LYS A 775 -11.24 33.07 8.26
C LYS A 775 -10.77 31.78 7.57
N VAL A 776 -11.73 30.98 7.12
CA VAL A 776 -11.47 29.83 6.23
C VAL A 776 -10.88 30.34 4.90
N GLY A 777 -9.93 29.60 4.34
CA GLY A 777 -9.17 29.98 3.14
C GLY A 777 -8.00 30.93 3.41
N GLN A 778 -7.79 31.39 4.65
CA GLN A 778 -6.60 32.18 4.98
C GLN A 778 -5.36 31.28 4.95
N THR A 779 -4.32 31.74 4.26
CA THR A 779 -3.00 31.10 4.21
C THR A 779 -2.06 31.72 5.23
N LYS A 780 -1.16 30.91 5.79
CA LYS A 780 -0.01 31.38 6.57
C LYS A 780 1.19 30.48 6.34
N SER A 781 2.36 31.11 6.27
CA SER A 781 3.64 30.41 6.17
C SER A 781 4.35 30.33 7.52
N PHE A 782 5.13 29.29 7.70
CA PHE A 782 6.00 29.08 8.85
C PHE A 782 7.28 28.38 8.40
N ARG A 783 8.34 28.51 9.20
CA ARG A 783 9.62 27.84 9.00
C ARG A 783 9.82 26.74 10.02
N VAL A 784 10.40 25.63 9.58
CA VAL A 784 10.86 24.54 10.43
C VAL A 784 12.36 24.45 10.28
N THR A 785 13.09 24.76 11.35
CA THR A 785 14.56 24.63 11.40
C THR A 785 14.91 23.39 12.20
N MET A 786 15.65 22.48 11.57
CA MET A 786 16.10 21.21 12.13
C MET A 786 17.62 21.22 12.14
N THR A 787 18.21 21.28 13.33
CA THR A 787 19.67 21.27 13.53
C THR A 787 20.07 19.96 14.18
N ARG A 788 21.00 19.24 13.55
CA ARG A 788 21.54 17.99 14.08
C ARG A 788 22.20 18.23 15.44
N THR A 789 21.94 17.34 16.41
CA THR A 789 22.65 17.33 17.71
C THR A 789 23.41 16.01 17.87
N THR A 790 22.70 14.91 18.05
CA THR A 790 23.28 13.58 18.32
C THR A 790 22.81 12.51 17.33
N ALA A 791 22.04 12.87 16.30
CA ALA A 791 21.57 11.91 15.31
C ALA A 791 22.77 11.22 14.62
N PRO A 792 22.71 9.89 14.42
CA PRO A 792 23.76 9.14 13.73
C PRO A 792 23.95 9.66 12.30
N LEU A 793 25.21 9.70 11.84
CA LEU A 793 25.54 10.08 10.46
C LEU A 793 25.24 8.91 9.52
N GLY A 794 24.77 9.19 8.30
CA GLY A 794 24.44 8.16 7.31
C GLY A 794 23.16 7.38 7.60
N GLU A 795 22.48 7.64 8.72
CA GLU A 795 21.25 6.96 9.12
C GLU A 795 20.08 7.93 9.22
N TYR A 796 18.88 7.48 8.83
CA TYR A 796 17.68 8.29 8.97
C TYR A 796 17.20 8.38 10.42
N SER A 797 16.96 9.60 10.89
CA SER A 797 16.19 9.88 12.10
C SER A 797 14.80 10.39 11.73
N THR A 798 13.76 9.80 12.30
CA THR A 798 12.37 10.07 11.92
C THR A 798 11.56 10.65 13.09
N GLY A 799 10.55 11.45 12.76
CA GLY A 799 9.73 12.12 13.76
C GLY A 799 8.52 12.82 13.16
N PHE A 800 7.93 13.77 13.87
CA PHE A 800 6.71 14.44 13.44
C PHE A 800 6.70 15.93 13.78
N LEU A 801 6.08 16.72 12.90
CA LEU A 801 5.49 18.01 13.21
C LEU A 801 3.98 17.83 13.41
N THR A 802 3.40 18.47 14.42
CA THR A 802 1.96 18.45 14.67
C THR A 802 1.46 19.83 15.07
N TRP A 803 0.45 20.32 14.35
CA TRP A 803 -0.33 21.48 14.76
C TRP A 803 -1.52 21.04 15.61
N HIS A 804 -1.59 21.56 16.83
CA HIS A 804 -2.70 21.32 17.75
C HIS A 804 -3.67 22.51 17.74
N GLY A 805 -4.89 22.28 17.27
CA GLY A 805 -6.01 23.22 17.39
C GLY A 805 -7.08 22.73 18.35
N ALA A 806 -8.21 23.45 18.43
CA ALA A 806 -9.35 23.04 19.24
C ALA A 806 -9.99 21.75 18.69
N HIS A 807 -9.72 20.63 19.37
CA HIS A 807 -10.15 19.26 19.01
C HIS A 807 -9.68 18.77 17.63
N THR A 808 -8.58 19.33 17.10
CA THR A 808 -8.03 18.95 15.79
C THR A 808 -6.51 18.85 15.85
N THR A 809 -5.95 17.91 15.11
CA THR A 809 -4.51 17.72 14.96
C THR A 809 -4.17 17.62 13.48
N VAL A 810 -3.12 18.33 13.06
CA VAL A 810 -2.60 18.27 11.68
C VAL A 810 -1.18 17.77 11.77
N ARG A 811 -0.94 16.53 11.37
CA ARG A 811 0.34 15.83 11.58
C ARG A 811 1.10 15.66 10.27
N SER A 812 2.41 15.89 10.31
CA SER A 812 3.32 15.72 9.18
C SER A 812 4.52 14.87 9.60
N PRO A 813 4.82 13.74 8.93
CA PRO A 813 6.04 12.97 9.16
C PRO A 813 7.29 13.77 8.76
N ILE A 814 8.39 13.52 9.47
CA ILE A 814 9.72 14.06 9.21
C ILE A 814 10.71 12.91 9.10
N ALA A 815 11.59 12.91 8.09
CA ALA A 815 12.71 11.97 7.96
C ALA A 815 13.99 12.69 7.54
N LEU A 816 15.06 12.61 8.33
CA LEU A 816 16.30 13.34 8.10
C LEU A 816 17.49 12.39 8.16
N GLN A 817 18.31 12.35 7.12
CA GLN A 817 19.59 11.63 7.11
C GLN A 817 20.73 12.63 7.24
N PRO A 818 21.38 12.73 8.40
CA PRO A 818 22.51 13.62 8.55
C PRO A 818 23.76 13.07 7.86
N VAL A 819 24.48 13.91 7.09
CA VAL A 819 25.73 13.55 6.41
C VAL A 819 26.89 14.36 6.97
N ALA A 820 28.09 13.78 6.93
CA ALA A 820 29.27 14.36 7.53
C ALA A 820 29.87 15.47 6.65
N LEU A 821 29.89 15.25 5.34
CA LEU A 821 30.28 16.21 4.32
C LEU A 821 29.28 16.08 3.16
N HIS A 822 28.89 17.19 2.57
CA HIS A 822 28.09 17.21 1.34
C HIS A 822 28.85 17.99 0.28
N SER A 823 29.12 17.35 -0.84
CA SER A 823 29.73 18.00 -2.00
C SER A 823 28.68 18.77 -2.77
N PHE A 824 29.06 19.94 -3.31
CA PHE A 824 28.23 20.66 -4.28
C PHE A 824 28.48 20.20 -5.73
N ALA A 825 29.37 19.23 -5.93
CA ALA A 825 29.69 18.62 -7.21
C ALA A 825 29.66 17.09 -7.08
N ASP A 826 28.87 16.44 -7.94
CA ASP A 826 28.75 14.97 -7.99
C ASP A 826 30.00 14.34 -8.63
N SER A 827 30.55 15.01 -9.65
CA SER A 827 31.82 14.68 -10.28
C SER A 827 32.68 15.91 -10.56
N VAL A 828 34.01 15.72 -10.59
CA VAL A 828 34.99 16.74 -10.98
C VAL A 828 36.00 16.17 -11.97
N ASP A 829 36.46 17.00 -12.92
CA ASP A 829 37.36 16.57 -13.99
C ASP A 829 38.81 17.05 -13.77
N ILE A 830 39.77 16.17 -14.02
CA ILE A 830 41.19 16.49 -14.23
C ILE A 830 41.51 16.28 -15.71
N ASN A 831 41.89 17.35 -16.40
CA ASN A 831 42.25 17.33 -17.82
C ASN A 831 43.77 17.14 -18.00
N GLY A 832 44.17 16.48 -19.09
CA GLY A 832 45.57 16.16 -19.41
C GLY A 832 46.15 14.96 -18.64
N THR A 833 47.43 14.63 -18.90
CA THR A 833 48.15 13.47 -18.31
C THR A 833 48.53 13.65 -16.83
N GLY A 834 48.16 14.79 -16.25
CA GLY A 834 48.31 15.15 -14.85
C GLY A 834 47.76 16.57 -14.59
N GLY A 835 47.30 16.81 -13.37
CA GLY A 835 46.67 18.08 -12.99
C GLY A 835 45.99 18.03 -11.63
N SER A 836 45.35 19.11 -11.24
CA SER A 836 44.56 19.18 -10.01
C SER A 836 43.20 19.85 -10.24
N VAL A 837 42.20 19.41 -9.50
CA VAL A 837 40.85 19.98 -9.49
C VAL A 837 40.40 20.21 -8.06
N SER A 838 39.76 21.35 -7.81
CA SER A 838 39.27 21.73 -6.49
C SER A 838 37.76 21.94 -6.52
N TRP A 839 37.07 21.49 -5.47
CA TRP A 839 35.64 21.72 -5.27
C TRP A 839 35.33 22.02 -3.81
N GLN A 840 34.12 22.50 -3.57
CA GLN A 840 33.65 22.88 -2.25
C GLN A 840 32.82 21.75 -1.64
N VAL A 841 33.11 21.41 -0.38
CA VAL A 841 32.29 20.49 0.44
C VAL A 841 31.81 21.21 1.69
N LYS A 842 30.52 21.08 2.02
CA LYS A 842 29.95 21.65 3.24
C LYS A 842 29.96 20.61 4.36
N SER A 843 30.48 20.97 5.53
CA SER A 843 30.58 20.03 6.64
C SER A 843 29.36 20.00 7.54
N GLY A 844 28.92 18.81 7.92
CA GLY A 844 27.85 18.52 8.86
C GLY A 844 28.32 18.22 10.28
N ILE A 845 29.64 18.17 10.47
CA ILE A 845 30.28 17.81 11.73
C ILE A 845 31.15 18.95 12.24
N THR A 846 31.34 18.99 13.56
CA THR A 846 32.38 19.81 14.19
C THR A 846 33.47 18.86 14.69
N GLY A 847 34.71 19.08 14.24
CA GLY A 847 35.84 18.24 14.58
C GLY A 847 36.59 17.70 13.36
N ALA A 848 37.33 16.62 13.56
CA ALA A 848 38.19 16.04 12.54
C ALA A 848 37.36 15.42 11.39
N PHE A 849 37.74 15.70 10.15
CA PHE A 849 37.15 15.12 8.95
C PHE A 849 38.26 14.47 8.10
N PRO A 850 38.45 13.14 8.14
CA PRO A 850 39.33 12.46 7.22
C PRO A 850 38.70 12.40 5.82
N ILE A 851 39.52 12.53 4.78
CA ILE A 851 39.15 12.38 3.38
C ILE A 851 40.13 11.39 2.75
N THR A 852 39.61 10.36 2.08
CA THR A 852 40.44 9.33 1.46
C THR A 852 40.18 9.28 -0.04
N GLY A 853 41.24 9.44 -0.84
CA GLY A 853 41.18 9.18 -2.27
C GLY A 853 41.43 7.71 -2.58
N TYR A 854 40.58 7.13 -3.41
CA TYR A 854 40.72 5.80 -4.01
C TYR A 854 40.85 5.93 -5.52
N GLY A 855 41.63 5.04 -6.14
CA GLY A 855 42.03 5.17 -7.54
C GLY A 855 43.27 6.05 -7.68
N LEU A 856 43.68 6.45 -8.88
CA LEU A 856 42.94 6.33 -10.14
C LEU A 856 42.93 4.91 -10.70
N THR A 857 41.78 4.45 -11.20
CA THR A 857 41.62 3.15 -11.86
C THR A 857 41.37 3.38 -13.35
N ALA A 858 42.15 2.70 -14.20
CA ALA A 858 41.95 2.74 -15.65
C ALA A 858 40.66 2.02 -16.02
N GLY A 859 39.86 2.60 -16.91
CA GLY A 859 38.65 1.94 -17.40
C GLY A 859 38.98 0.76 -18.30
N HIS A 860 38.36 -0.39 -18.05
CA HIS A 860 38.39 -1.50 -18.99
C HIS A 860 37.47 -1.18 -20.16
N GLN A 861 38.01 -1.18 -21.38
CA GLN A 861 37.31 -0.72 -22.57
C GLN A 861 37.01 -1.87 -23.53
N GLN A 862 35.75 -1.98 -23.95
CA GLN A 862 35.29 -2.95 -24.96
C GLN A 862 34.54 -2.21 -26.07
N ALA A 863 35.09 -2.26 -27.30
CA ALA A 863 34.41 -1.71 -28.46
C ALA A 863 33.26 -2.64 -28.91
N SER A 864 32.10 -2.06 -29.21
CA SER A 864 30.93 -2.79 -29.69
C SER A 864 30.05 -1.89 -30.56
N SER A 865 28.91 -2.42 -31.01
CA SER A 865 27.89 -1.63 -31.70
C SER A 865 26.51 -2.23 -31.46
N VAL A 866 25.52 -1.33 -31.44
CA VAL A 866 24.09 -1.65 -31.42
C VAL A 866 23.43 -0.97 -32.61
N THR A 867 22.27 -1.47 -33.02
CA THR A 867 21.30 -0.76 -33.87
C THR A 867 20.15 -0.30 -32.98
N SER A 868 19.31 0.60 -33.50
CA SER A 868 18.04 1.07 -32.92
C SER A 868 17.04 -0.03 -32.48
N THR A 869 17.33 -1.31 -32.70
CA THR A 869 16.46 -2.44 -32.34
C THR A 869 17.18 -3.58 -31.62
N THR A 870 18.47 -3.41 -31.29
CA THR A 870 19.29 -4.49 -30.72
C THR A 870 19.94 -4.08 -29.42
N SER A 871 20.22 -5.06 -28.57
CA SER A 871 20.93 -4.87 -27.31
C SER A 871 22.23 -5.67 -27.24
N LYS A 872 23.16 -5.23 -26.41
CA LYS A 872 24.40 -5.94 -26.07
C LYS A 872 24.56 -6.04 -24.57
N GLN A 873 25.00 -7.21 -24.11
CA GLN A 873 25.27 -7.46 -22.69
C GLN A 873 26.77 -7.59 -22.44
N PHE A 874 27.22 -7.00 -21.35
CA PHE A 874 28.58 -7.09 -20.83
C PHE A 874 28.52 -7.62 -19.41
N ALA A 875 29.19 -8.74 -19.14
CA ALA A 875 29.34 -9.26 -17.79
C ALA A 875 30.58 -8.64 -17.15
N VAL A 876 30.41 -8.00 -15.99
CA VAL A 876 31.48 -7.34 -15.23
C VAL A 876 31.53 -7.98 -13.86
N THR A 877 32.73 -8.29 -13.37
CA THR A 877 32.90 -8.81 -12.01
C THR A 877 33.41 -7.70 -11.11
N VAL A 878 32.58 -7.26 -10.17
CA VAL A 878 32.95 -6.23 -9.20
C VAL A 878 33.58 -6.91 -7.97
N PRO A 879 34.87 -6.66 -7.68
CA PRO A 879 35.54 -7.30 -6.55
C PRO A 879 35.08 -6.75 -5.19
N ALA A 880 35.27 -7.54 -4.13
CA ALA A 880 35.06 -7.07 -2.77
C ALA A 880 36.00 -5.91 -2.42
N GLY A 881 35.45 -4.90 -1.73
CA GLY A 881 36.19 -3.70 -1.34
C GLY A 881 36.14 -2.56 -2.36
N THR A 882 35.50 -2.75 -3.52
CA THR A 882 35.22 -1.69 -4.49
C THR A 882 34.45 -0.54 -3.81
N LYS A 883 34.93 0.70 -3.99
CA LYS A 883 34.34 1.91 -3.43
C LYS A 883 33.37 2.60 -4.39
N LEU A 884 33.65 2.49 -5.68
CA LEU A 884 32.80 2.98 -6.75
C LEU A 884 32.94 2.03 -7.94
N ALA A 885 31.81 1.54 -8.46
CA ALA A 885 31.76 0.89 -9.76
C ALA A 885 31.05 1.81 -10.77
N ARG A 886 31.68 2.09 -11.91
CA ARG A 886 31.07 2.86 -13.00
C ARG A 886 30.91 1.98 -14.24
N PHE A 887 29.74 2.05 -14.86
CA PHE A 887 29.43 1.46 -16.15
C PHE A 887 29.10 2.58 -17.11
N ALA A 888 29.67 2.58 -18.30
CA ALA A 888 29.53 3.72 -19.22
C ALA A 888 29.56 3.30 -20.68
N THR A 889 28.79 3.98 -21.53
CA THR A 889 28.93 3.93 -22.99
C THR A 889 29.57 5.23 -23.46
N ARG A 890 30.50 5.16 -24.41
CA ARG A 890 31.11 6.35 -25.02
C ARG A 890 31.12 6.25 -26.54
N VAL A 891 30.64 7.26 -27.24
CA VAL A 891 30.70 7.38 -28.70
C VAL A 891 31.70 8.46 -29.12
N ALA A 892 32.14 8.44 -30.38
CA ALA A 892 33.15 9.38 -30.88
C ALA A 892 32.61 10.82 -31.01
N ASN A 893 31.31 10.98 -31.25
CA ASN A 893 30.64 12.28 -31.34
C ASN A 893 29.21 12.14 -30.87
N ASP A 894 28.97 12.52 -29.62
CA ASP A 894 27.66 12.43 -29.00
C ASP A 894 26.94 13.78 -29.08
N ASN A 895 26.08 13.91 -30.08
CA ASN A 895 25.36 15.14 -30.38
C ASN A 895 23.83 14.94 -30.39
N GLY A 896 23.35 13.84 -29.80
CA GLY A 896 21.95 13.43 -29.80
C GLY A 896 21.42 12.92 -31.14
N ALA A 897 22.28 12.70 -32.15
CA ALA A 897 21.87 12.06 -33.39
C ALA A 897 21.71 10.53 -33.24
N GLN A 898 22.44 9.93 -32.30
CA GLN A 898 22.28 8.54 -31.88
C GLN A 898 21.82 8.49 -30.42
N ASP A 899 21.11 7.42 -30.08
CA ASP A 899 20.52 7.22 -28.76
C ASP A 899 20.79 5.78 -28.33
N ILE A 900 21.46 5.64 -27.18
CA ILE A 900 21.80 4.37 -26.55
C ILE A 900 21.42 4.50 -25.07
N ASP A 901 20.71 3.51 -24.52
CA ASP A 901 20.52 3.40 -23.07
C ASP A 901 21.44 2.34 -22.46
N LEU A 902 21.75 2.53 -21.18
CA LEU A 902 22.52 1.61 -20.35
C LEU A 902 21.70 1.21 -19.12
N VAL A 903 21.44 -0.10 -18.96
CA VAL A 903 20.84 -0.69 -17.76
C VAL A 903 21.83 -1.63 -17.11
N VAL A 904 22.02 -1.54 -15.81
CA VAL A 904 22.94 -2.38 -15.03
C VAL A 904 22.16 -3.27 -14.08
N TYR A 905 22.46 -4.56 -14.09
CA TYR A 905 21.87 -5.56 -13.21
C TYR A 905 22.92 -6.19 -12.30
N TYR A 906 22.59 -6.41 -11.03
CA TYR A 906 23.35 -7.27 -10.12
C TYR A 906 22.77 -8.70 -10.13
N VAL A 907 23.63 -9.70 -10.28
CA VAL A 907 23.21 -11.11 -10.31
C VAL A 907 23.24 -11.68 -8.89
N GLN A 908 22.07 -11.75 -8.26
CA GLN A 908 21.90 -12.31 -6.92
C GLN A 908 21.14 -13.65 -6.99
N ASN A 909 21.73 -14.72 -6.47
CA ASN A 909 21.09 -16.05 -6.41
C ASN A 909 20.56 -16.57 -7.77
N GLY A 910 21.22 -16.22 -8.87
CA GLY A 910 20.82 -16.59 -10.23
C GLY A 910 19.71 -15.73 -10.85
N SER A 911 19.27 -14.67 -10.19
CA SER A 911 18.34 -13.66 -10.73
C SER A 911 19.07 -12.33 -10.92
N ALA A 912 18.80 -11.65 -12.04
CA ALA A 912 19.32 -10.32 -12.32
C ALA A 912 18.37 -9.27 -11.73
N VAL A 913 18.86 -8.45 -10.81
CA VAL A 913 18.13 -7.33 -10.19
C VAL A 913 18.69 -6.05 -10.78
N GLU A 914 17.85 -5.20 -11.38
CA GLU A 914 18.29 -3.90 -11.87
C GLU A 914 18.81 -3.05 -10.70
N VAL A 915 20.01 -2.51 -10.84
CA VAL A 915 20.69 -1.70 -9.81
C VAL A 915 21.02 -0.29 -10.29
N GLY A 916 20.80 0.00 -11.57
CA GLY A 916 20.91 1.35 -12.11
C GLY A 916 20.59 1.38 -13.60
N THR A 917 20.12 2.52 -14.08
CA THR A 917 19.83 2.77 -15.49
C THR A 917 20.18 4.20 -15.84
N SER A 918 20.56 4.42 -17.09
CA SER A 918 20.88 5.71 -17.68
C SER A 918 20.36 5.65 -19.12
N GLY A 919 19.38 6.49 -19.45
CA GLY A 919 18.73 6.52 -20.76
C GLY A 919 18.36 7.95 -21.13
N THR A 920 19.37 8.74 -21.44
CA THR A 920 19.23 10.12 -21.90
C THR A 920 19.02 10.12 -23.42
N SER A 921 18.74 11.28 -24.02
CA SER A 921 18.64 11.37 -25.49
C SER A 921 20.01 11.33 -26.20
N LEU A 922 21.04 10.82 -25.52
CA LEU A 922 22.42 10.82 -25.95
C LEU A 922 22.92 9.37 -26.01
N ALA A 923 24.08 9.14 -26.62
CA ALA A 923 24.67 7.81 -26.66
C ALA A 923 25.72 7.57 -25.54
N ASP A 924 26.18 8.63 -24.88
CA ASP A 924 27.07 8.56 -23.72
C ASP A 924 26.29 8.41 -22.41
N GLU A 925 26.09 7.17 -21.98
CA GLU A 925 25.39 6.86 -20.74
C GLU A 925 26.36 6.53 -19.61
N THR A 926 25.93 6.76 -18.35
CA THR A 926 26.75 6.46 -17.17
C THR A 926 25.90 6.00 -15.99
N VAL A 927 26.25 4.86 -15.41
CA VAL A 927 25.67 4.35 -14.15
C VAL A 927 26.79 4.20 -13.12
N ASP A 928 26.65 4.89 -11.99
CA ASP A 928 27.56 4.83 -10.85
C ASP A 928 26.93 4.09 -9.66
N LEU A 929 27.63 3.09 -9.13
CA LEU A 929 27.27 2.38 -7.91
C LEU A 929 28.31 2.66 -6.83
N VAL A 930 27.90 3.30 -5.74
CA VAL A 930 28.76 3.60 -4.59
C VAL A 930 28.76 2.41 -3.62
N ALA A 931 29.94 1.97 -3.20
CA ALA A 931 30.16 0.80 -2.36
C ALA A 931 29.35 -0.45 -2.78
N PRO A 932 29.43 -0.88 -4.05
CA PRO A 932 28.60 -1.96 -4.58
C PRO A 932 28.91 -3.30 -3.91
N GLU A 933 27.90 -4.19 -3.84
CA GLU A 933 28.11 -5.57 -3.40
C GLU A 933 29.10 -6.27 -4.36
N ALA A 934 29.98 -7.09 -3.80
CA ALA A 934 30.87 -7.92 -4.61
C ALA A 934 30.06 -8.96 -5.40
N GLY A 935 30.41 -9.18 -6.66
CA GLY A 935 29.78 -10.21 -7.48
C GLY A 935 29.71 -9.87 -8.95
N THR A 936 28.83 -10.55 -9.67
CA THR A 936 28.67 -10.39 -11.11
C THR A 936 27.57 -9.39 -11.42
N TYR A 937 27.90 -8.43 -12.27
CA TYR A 937 26.98 -7.44 -12.82
C TYR A 937 26.84 -7.67 -14.31
N ILE A 938 25.66 -7.34 -14.85
CA ILE A 938 25.37 -7.38 -16.28
C ILE A 938 24.99 -5.97 -16.70
N ALA A 939 25.79 -5.34 -17.54
CA ALA A 939 25.45 -4.10 -18.21
C ALA A 939 24.79 -4.42 -19.55
N LEU A 940 23.54 -4.03 -19.71
CA LEU A 940 22.73 -4.13 -20.92
C LEU A 940 22.72 -2.78 -21.62
N VAL A 941 23.32 -2.72 -22.80
CA VAL A 941 23.33 -1.54 -23.67
C VAL A 941 22.29 -1.73 -24.76
N ASN A 942 21.31 -0.83 -24.84
CA ASN A 942 20.19 -0.89 -25.79
C ASN A 942 20.34 0.25 -26.81
N GLY A 943 20.27 -0.05 -28.11
CA GLY A 943 20.20 1.03 -29.11
C GLY A 943 18.76 1.45 -29.36
N PHE A 944 18.50 2.76 -29.40
CA PHE A 944 17.19 3.35 -29.62
C PHE A 944 17.11 4.17 -30.92
N GLN A 945 18.17 4.88 -31.25
CA GLN A 945 18.24 5.67 -32.48
C GLN A 945 19.64 5.59 -33.10
N ASP A 946 19.66 5.34 -34.41
CA ASP A 946 20.88 5.46 -35.21
C ASP A 946 20.92 6.85 -35.89
N ALA A 947 22.11 7.39 -36.09
CA ALA A 947 22.26 8.65 -36.81
C ALA A 947 21.69 8.56 -38.23
N ALA A 948 21.16 9.68 -38.73
CA ALA A 948 20.64 9.73 -40.09
C ALA A 948 21.69 9.27 -41.12
N GLY A 949 21.35 8.20 -41.86
CA GLY A 949 22.24 7.60 -42.87
C GLY A 949 23.18 6.51 -42.35
N THR A 950 23.11 6.12 -41.07
CA THR A 950 23.84 4.97 -40.52
C THR A 950 22.90 3.77 -40.29
N THR A 951 23.47 2.58 -40.15
CA THR A 951 22.72 1.32 -39.88
C THR A 951 23.08 0.69 -38.53
N SER A 952 23.96 1.34 -37.78
CA SER A 952 24.36 0.98 -36.42
C SER A 952 25.06 2.17 -35.75
N THR A 953 25.07 2.13 -34.43
CA THR A 953 25.77 3.07 -33.56
C THR A 953 26.94 2.35 -32.88
N PRO A 954 28.19 2.61 -33.32
CA PRO A 954 29.37 2.08 -32.65
C PRO A 954 29.63 2.82 -31.34
N PHE A 955 29.95 2.08 -30.28
CA PHE A 955 30.24 2.62 -28.97
C PHE A 955 31.38 1.87 -28.27
N SER A 956 31.93 2.51 -27.25
CA SER A 956 32.92 1.98 -26.33
C SER A 956 32.24 1.74 -24.99
N PHE A 957 32.04 0.48 -24.61
CA PHE A 957 31.62 0.14 -23.25
C PHE A 957 32.83 0.24 -22.31
N ARG A 958 32.64 0.87 -21.17
CA ARG A 958 33.68 1.09 -20.16
C ARG A 958 33.20 0.72 -18.78
N ASP A 959 33.97 -0.10 -18.09
CA ASP A 959 33.78 -0.47 -16.69
C ASP A 959 34.97 -0.02 -15.82
N TYR A 960 34.68 0.45 -14.59
CA TYR A 960 35.67 0.92 -13.62
C TYR A 960 35.35 0.35 -12.23
N GLU A 961 36.30 -0.32 -11.57
CA GLU A 961 36.16 -0.78 -10.18
C GLU A 961 37.18 -0.08 -9.27
N VAL A 962 36.82 1.11 -8.78
CA VAL A 962 37.71 1.98 -8.02
C VAL A 962 37.91 1.44 -6.59
N GLY A 963 39.17 1.35 -6.17
CA GLY A 963 39.56 0.98 -4.80
C GLY A 963 39.83 -0.51 -4.58
N ALA A 964 39.37 -1.39 -5.47
CA ALA A 964 39.74 -2.81 -5.48
C ALA A 964 41.00 -3.09 -6.32
N ASN A 965 41.21 -2.31 -7.37
CA ASN A 965 42.37 -2.40 -8.25
C ASN A 965 43.51 -1.45 -7.82
N PRO A 966 44.79 -1.77 -8.12
CA PRO A 966 45.90 -0.87 -7.85
C PRO A 966 45.72 0.49 -8.53
N ASN A 967 46.12 1.56 -7.84
CA ASN A 967 46.10 2.91 -8.42
C ASN A 967 47.09 2.99 -9.60
N VAL A 968 46.65 3.55 -10.71
CA VAL A 968 47.51 3.94 -11.83
C VAL A 968 47.98 5.38 -11.62
N GLY A 969 49.28 5.62 -11.76
CA GLY A 969 49.89 6.92 -11.48
C GLY A 969 49.84 7.31 -10.00
N SER A 970 49.94 8.60 -9.73
CA SER A 970 49.74 9.20 -8.40
C SER A 970 48.35 9.80 -8.31
N PHE A 971 47.64 9.55 -7.21
CA PHE A 971 46.38 10.21 -6.88
C PHE A 971 46.40 10.63 -5.42
N THR A 972 46.29 11.94 -5.18
CA THR A 972 46.36 12.51 -3.83
C THR A 972 45.21 13.48 -3.61
N VAL A 973 44.73 13.54 -2.37
CA VAL A 973 43.63 14.43 -1.98
C VAL A 973 44.09 15.31 -0.83
N THR A 974 43.81 16.61 -0.94
CA THR A 974 44.15 17.61 0.07
C THR A 974 42.92 18.43 0.46
N PRO A 975 42.67 18.66 1.76
CA PRO A 975 43.37 18.05 2.89
C PRO A 975 43.03 16.56 3.04
N ALA A 976 44.01 15.70 3.36
CA ALA A 976 43.77 14.29 3.67
C ALA A 976 43.05 14.11 5.04
N ALA A 977 43.24 15.09 5.93
CA ALA A 977 42.46 15.27 7.14
C ALA A 977 42.50 16.75 7.54
N GLY A 978 41.41 17.26 8.11
CA GLY A 978 41.35 18.60 8.68
C GLY A 978 40.44 18.66 9.90
N SER A 979 40.26 19.85 10.47
CA SER A 979 39.21 20.13 11.45
C SER A 979 38.29 21.20 10.92
N THR A 980 36.98 21.01 11.08
CA THR A 980 35.95 21.92 10.56
C THR A 980 34.87 22.15 11.62
N THR A 981 34.00 23.12 11.37
CA THR A 981 32.80 23.36 12.16
C THR A 981 31.57 23.08 11.31
N ALA A 982 30.55 22.48 11.91
CA ALA A 982 29.30 22.17 11.22
C ALA A 982 28.71 23.44 10.57
N GLY A 983 28.44 23.37 9.27
CA GLY A 983 27.97 24.46 8.41
C GLY A 983 29.06 25.16 7.60
N GLN A 984 30.34 24.99 7.91
CA GLN A 984 31.44 25.56 7.14
C GLN A 984 31.71 24.80 5.85
N THR A 985 32.16 25.53 4.84
CA THR A 985 32.63 24.96 3.57
C THR A 985 34.14 24.77 3.62
N VAL A 986 34.60 23.64 3.10
CA VAL A 986 36.02 23.28 2.96
C VAL A 986 36.31 23.08 1.47
N THR A 987 37.45 23.58 1.00
CA THR A 987 37.95 23.26 -0.34
C THR A 987 38.66 21.91 -0.30
N VAL A 988 38.22 20.96 -1.12
CA VAL A 988 38.89 19.69 -1.36
C VAL A 988 39.57 19.75 -2.72
N THR A 989 40.81 19.28 -2.82
CA THR A 989 41.59 19.27 -4.05
C THR A 989 42.11 17.87 -4.32
N ALA A 990 41.75 17.30 -5.47
CA ALA A 990 42.32 16.07 -5.99
C ALA A 990 43.45 16.41 -6.96
N THR A 991 44.58 15.72 -6.87
CA THR A 991 45.74 15.88 -7.77
C THR A 991 46.14 14.54 -8.32
N ALA A 992 46.31 14.47 -9.64
CA ALA A 992 46.70 13.27 -10.37
C ALA A 992 47.95 13.50 -11.21
N SER A 993 48.77 12.47 -11.40
CA SER A 993 49.90 12.49 -12.34
C SER A 993 50.29 11.09 -12.80
N GLY A 994 51.03 11.00 -13.92
CA GLY A 994 51.51 9.72 -14.45
C GLY A 994 50.42 8.92 -15.17
N LEU A 995 49.52 9.63 -15.86
CA LEU A 995 48.43 9.04 -16.63
C LEU A 995 48.79 8.95 -18.12
N ASP A 996 48.32 7.90 -18.78
CA ASP A 996 48.49 7.73 -20.22
C ASP A 996 47.52 8.62 -20.99
N ALA A 997 48.01 9.27 -22.06
CA ALA A 997 47.26 10.26 -22.83
C ALA A 997 45.95 9.71 -23.44
N ASP A 998 45.91 8.40 -23.73
CA ASP A 998 44.80 7.76 -24.47
C ASP A 998 43.86 6.95 -23.57
N THR A 999 44.05 6.99 -22.25
CA THR A 999 43.30 6.18 -21.28
C THR A 999 42.48 7.07 -20.34
N SER A 1000 41.19 6.79 -20.17
CA SER A 1000 40.38 7.47 -19.15
C SER A 1000 40.50 6.75 -17.80
N TYR A 1001 40.59 7.53 -16.73
CA TYR A 1001 40.71 7.02 -15.37
C TYR A 1001 39.61 7.57 -14.47
N LEU A 1002 39.29 6.81 -13.43
CA LEU A 1002 38.30 7.18 -12.43
C LEU A 1002 38.88 7.07 -11.02
N GLY A 1003 38.57 8.05 -10.18
CA GLY A 1003 38.89 8.11 -8.77
C GLY A 1003 37.65 8.38 -7.94
N TRP A 1004 37.72 8.02 -6.66
CA TRP A 1004 36.65 8.23 -5.70
C TRP A 1004 37.23 8.90 -4.46
N VAL A 1005 36.73 10.10 -4.12
CA VAL A 1005 37.14 10.82 -2.92
C VAL A 1005 36.08 10.61 -1.85
N GLN A 1006 36.37 9.68 -0.94
CA GLN A 1006 35.46 9.26 0.12
C GLN A 1006 35.56 10.17 1.34
N TYR A 1007 34.40 10.53 1.88
CA TYR A 1007 34.20 11.26 3.12
C TYR A 1007 33.97 10.29 4.29
N VAL A 1008 34.00 10.80 5.54
CA VAL A 1008 34.01 9.96 6.75
C VAL A 1008 32.77 9.07 6.92
N ASP A 1009 31.64 9.40 6.27
CA ASP A 1009 30.38 8.65 6.33
C ASP A 1009 30.21 7.66 5.16
N GLY A 1010 31.19 7.54 4.26
CA GLY A 1010 31.11 6.66 3.10
C GLY A 1010 30.62 7.32 1.82
N SER A 1011 30.01 8.51 1.90
CA SER A 1011 29.70 9.33 0.73
C SER A 1011 31.00 9.88 0.10
N GLY A 1012 30.92 10.51 -1.06
CA GLY A 1012 32.12 11.00 -1.75
C GLY A 1012 31.83 11.74 -3.04
N THR A 1013 32.91 12.13 -3.72
CA THR A 1013 32.85 12.78 -5.05
C THR A 1013 33.66 11.98 -6.04
N VAL A 1014 33.09 11.79 -7.24
CA VAL A 1014 33.78 11.12 -8.34
C VAL A 1014 34.81 12.06 -8.95
N VAL A 1015 36.02 11.59 -9.17
CA VAL A 1015 37.07 12.34 -9.88
C VAL A 1015 37.36 11.63 -11.19
N GLN A 1016 37.04 12.27 -12.30
CA GLN A 1016 37.32 11.71 -13.62
C GLN A 1016 38.60 12.35 -14.16
N ALA A 1017 39.54 11.53 -14.61
CA ALA A 1017 40.73 12.02 -15.30
C ALA A 1017 40.67 11.56 -16.76
N ASN A 1018 40.57 12.52 -17.68
CA ASN A 1018 40.47 12.28 -19.12
C ASN A 1018 41.64 12.96 -19.83
N PRO A 1019 42.80 12.30 -19.98
CA PRO A 1019 43.99 12.90 -20.59
C PRO A 1019 43.86 13.27 -22.08
N ALA A 1020 42.86 12.70 -22.77
CA ALA A 1020 42.54 12.98 -24.17
C ALA A 1020 41.59 14.19 -24.38
N LYS A 1021 41.06 14.77 -23.30
CA LYS A 1021 40.33 16.05 -23.28
C LYS A 1021 41.22 17.14 -22.70
#